data_AF-A0A099K9P8-F1
#
_entry.id   AF-A0A099K9P8-F1
#
_cell.length_a   1.000
_cell.length_b   1.000
_cell.length_c   1.000
_cell.angle_alpha   90.00
_cell.angle_beta   90.00
_cell.angle_gamma   90.00
#
_symmetry.space_group_name_H-M   'P 1'
#
loop_
_entity.id
_entity.type
_entity.pdbx_description
1 polymer ?
#
loop_
_entity_poly.entity_id
_entity_poly.type
_entity_poly.pdbx_seq_one_letter_code
_entity_poly.pdbx_strand_id
1 'polypeptide(L)'
;MKLLCEGVKKSGLSKVPVGFHGISKILSFFITGVNKSLASPKKYSFDSSFPLVNDALNELIKLKVGSGAKSIPLKDAHVAVQSVVQDYVNDKTFLSALIDEGLLTKGITRNDENVVEEVVYISFERFDDHLTVNYLLDGIENIEDEFKTGGRLRSYFKEEYDFYYNQGIVEALSIQLPEKYRKELYELLPEFSEHDYLINSFIDSLVWREISAIDFEKLKPFINDKVLQFRGTFSDFLEILISISGIEGHPFNANFLHDWLSKHPLPNRDAFWTTQLKYKYSEDSTFRHLIDWAWDDFDKSYISDDSIELVATALCWFLTSSNRELRDCSTKALVNLLENRIPVLVRIINKFDAVDDPYVWERVLAVALGCVMRTKEHHELGAVAEIVYTKVFDTEDVYPNILLRDYAREIIEYVSHLGLITENIEVSKTKPPYKSEWPDDIPTKDELKSLYDKKDYWDLWGSVMGGGDFSRYTIGTNFNHSDWSGCRFGQSPVNREEIFNNFKSDLPEKQLELFNSLDPIIYAEDSDDLVIGETIIRMGSAIGRKTEEVLSANKLAFKESLSSEWLALYERDIEPYLDHNNNLLDTDAHFDLRLAECFIFNRVIELGWSPDKHGDFDRSIGTGRGRHESHQERIGKKYQWIAFHEFIARLSDNYIRYEGYGDEREESPYLGPWEPYERDIDPTILLKNTGGKCIPIEEKWWVSKEAFEWDCTFENWVKDTSTLDNPQGLIEVKDNNGGVWLVLESYPSWKEPKEVGKEDWGHPRKEVWCHLRSYLVKSSEYEHFKNWAESQHYMGRWMPESTDRYQLFNREYYWSEAFKFFKSDYYSGSDWVTVTDKKTRTEIADVGVTTIGYRWEEEFDQSKAETLSFLKPSSLIFDNMKLKHGSQEGSYIDEANNIVCFAAEALNDTKAHLLVKKEPFLKMLKDNDLEVVWTLLGEKGVIGGALTSNHRYGRVEFSGSFHIDEGKIEGKHKVFSTK
;
A
#
# COMPACT_ATOMS: atom_id res chain seq x y z
N MET A 1 16.35 -24.47 -9.64
CA MET A 1 14.95 -24.96 -9.62
C MET A 1 14.76 -26.29 -10.35
N LYS A 2 15.09 -26.42 -11.65
CA LYS A 2 14.89 -27.67 -12.44
C LYS A 2 15.44 -28.94 -11.77
N LEU A 3 16.73 -28.93 -11.39
CA LEU A 3 17.40 -30.07 -10.74
C LEU A 3 16.71 -30.53 -9.45
N LEU A 4 16.25 -29.57 -8.64
CA LEU A 4 15.51 -29.86 -7.39
C LEU A 4 14.18 -30.55 -7.70
N CYS A 5 13.37 -30.00 -8.61
CA CYS A 5 12.09 -30.58 -9.00
C CYS A 5 12.24 -31.98 -9.61
N GLU A 6 13.26 -32.17 -10.46
CA GLU A 6 13.58 -33.49 -11.02
C GLU A 6 14.04 -34.47 -9.95
N GLY A 7 14.88 -34.05 -9.01
CA GLY A 7 15.30 -34.86 -7.87
C GLY A 7 14.13 -35.31 -7.00
N VAL A 8 13.20 -34.39 -6.69
CA VAL A 8 11.97 -34.67 -5.91
C VAL A 8 11.12 -35.73 -6.63
N LYS A 9 10.85 -35.52 -7.92
CA LYS A 9 10.09 -36.45 -8.75
C LYS A 9 10.75 -37.83 -8.84
N LYS A 10 12.06 -37.89 -9.12
CA LYS A 10 12.81 -39.15 -9.27
C LYS A 10 12.93 -39.91 -7.95
N SER A 11 12.91 -39.21 -6.83
CA SER A 11 12.89 -39.81 -5.49
C SER A 11 11.51 -40.33 -5.06
N GLY A 12 10.47 -40.07 -5.85
CA GLY A 12 9.08 -40.46 -5.55
C GLY A 12 8.38 -39.54 -4.55
N LEU A 13 8.89 -38.33 -4.36
CA LEU A 13 8.29 -37.32 -3.48
C LEU A 13 7.40 -36.38 -4.29
N SER A 14 6.36 -35.85 -3.64
CA SER A 14 5.45 -34.85 -4.21
C SER A 14 5.68 -33.44 -3.66
N LYS A 15 6.56 -33.29 -2.66
CA LYS A 15 6.91 -32.03 -1.99
C LYS A 15 8.41 -32.01 -1.68
N VAL A 16 9.01 -30.81 -1.60
CA VAL A 16 10.38 -30.63 -1.14
C VAL A 16 10.44 -30.97 0.36
N PRO A 17 11.38 -31.81 0.83
CA PRO A 17 11.52 -32.10 2.26
C PRO A 17 11.80 -30.85 3.09
N VAL A 18 11.24 -30.80 4.31
CA VAL A 18 11.51 -29.71 5.27
C VAL A 18 12.99 -29.76 5.70
N GLY A 19 13.64 -28.59 5.83
CA GLY A 19 15.06 -28.51 6.21
C GLY A 19 16.04 -28.84 5.08
N PHE A 20 15.57 -28.89 3.83
CA PHE A 20 16.39 -29.16 2.65
C PHE A 20 17.14 -27.89 2.20
N HIS A 21 18.06 -27.43 3.05
CA HIS A 21 18.95 -26.30 2.80
C HIS A 21 20.33 -26.80 2.34
N GLY A 22 21.04 -26.00 1.55
CA GLY A 22 22.38 -26.36 1.07
C GLY A 22 22.39 -26.87 -0.38
N ILE A 23 23.14 -26.21 -1.27
CA ILE A 23 23.25 -26.66 -2.66
C ILE A 23 23.94 -28.04 -2.75
N SER A 24 24.91 -28.32 -1.87
CA SER A 24 25.57 -29.62 -1.76
C SER A 24 24.55 -30.75 -1.56
N LYS A 25 23.56 -30.55 -0.68
CA LYS A 25 22.45 -31.49 -0.49
C LYS A 25 21.55 -31.60 -1.72
N ILE A 26 21.18 -30.49 -2.34
CA ILE A 26 20.35 -30.48 -3.57
C ILE A 26 21.01 -31.33 -4.67
N LEU A 27 22.31 -31.14 -4.90
CA LEU A 27 23.06 -31.89 -5.90
C LEU A 27 23.17 -33.38 -5.54
N SER A 28 23.52 -33.70 -4.28
CA SER A 28 23.60 -35.08 -3.82
C SER A 28 22.27 -35.83 -3.96
N PHE A 29 21.15 -35.14 -3.71
CA PHE A 29 19.81 -35.68 -3.83
C PHE A 29 19.41 -35.93 -5.28
N PHE A 30 19.76 -35.02 -6.19
CA PHE A 30 19.56 -35.24 -7.62
C PHE A 30 20.37 -36.46 -8.12
N ILE A 31 21.66 -36.54 -7.77
CA ILE A 31 22.53 -37.68 -8.14
C ILE A 31 21.96 -38.99 -7.58
N THR A 32 21.56 -39.00 -6.31
CA THR A 32 20.97 -40.19 -5.66
C THR A 32 19.65 -40.59 -6.31
N GLY A 33 18.81 -39.61 -6.68
CA GLY A 33 17.57 -39.85 -7.41
C GLY A 33 17.81 -40.48 -8.79
N VAL A 34 18.83 -40.02 -9.52
CA VAL A 34 19.23 -40.64 -10.79
C VAL A 34 19.79 -42.05 -10.57
N ASN A 35 20.64 -42.26 -9.55
CA ASN A 35 21.16 -43.57 -9.20
C ASN A 35 20.02 -44.57 -8.94
N LYS A 36 19.01 -44.16 -8.17
CA LYS A 36 17.81 -44.96 -7.88
C LYS A 36 16.96 -45.23 -9.13
N SER A 37 16.83 -44.25 -10.04
CA SER A 37 16.15 -44.43 -11.34
C SER A 37 16.84 -45.53 -12.18
N LEU A 38 18.16 -45.44 -12.30
CA LEU A 38 18.97 -46.37 -13.10
C LEU A 38 19.07 -47.76 -12.46
N ALA A 39 19.05 -47.85 -11.12
CA ALA A 39 18.99 -49.11 -10.37
C ALA A 39 17.65 -49.85 -10.54
N SER A 40 16.61 -49.19 -11.08
CA SER A 40 15.30 -49.81 -11.20
C SER A 40 15.33 -51.10 -12.04
N PRO A 41 14.42 -52.06 -11.77
CA PRO A 41 14.34 -53.30 -12.55
C PRO A 41 14.04 -53.09 -14.05
N LYS A 42 13.55 -51.91 -14.42
CA LYS A 42 13.24 -51.52 -15.81
C LYS A 42 14.46 -50.98 -16.56
N LYS A 43 15.57 -50.74 -15.87
CA LYS A 43 16.82 -50.20 -16.41
C LYS A 43 17.92 -51.23 -16.20
N TYR A 44 18.85 -51.01 -15.25
CA TYR A 44 20.05 -51.83 -15.10
C TYR A 44 20.00 -52.85 -13.95
N SER A 45 19.00 -52.76 -13.06
CA SER A 45 18.79 -53.74 -11.97
C SER A 45 19.98 -53.97 -11.03
N PHE A 46 20.86 -52.99 -10.84
CA PHE A 46 21.94 -53.05 -9.84
C PHE A 46 21.41 -52.68 -8.44
N ASP A 47 22.15 -53.01 -7.38
CA ASP A 47 21.77 -52.64 -6.02
C ASP A 47 21.83 -51.12 -5.85
N SER A 48 20.68 -50.51 -5.50
CA SER A 48 20.56 -49.06 -5.35
C SER A 48 21.46 -48.44 -4.27
N SER A 49 22.05 -49.26 -3.38
CA SER A 49 23.04 -48.81 -2.38
C SER A 49 24.43 -48.56 -2.98
N PHE A 50 24.73 -49.09 -4.17
CA PHE A 50 25.98 -48.80 -4.87
C PHE A 50 25.89 -47.44 -5.59
N PRO A 51 26.78 -46.47 -5.31
CA PRO A 51 26.68 -45.11 -5.81
C PRO A 51 27.30 -44.96 -7.22
N LEU A 52 26.97 -45.88 -8.14
CA LEU A 52 27.60 -45.99 -9.46
C LEU A 52 27.52 -44.69 -10.28
N VAL A 53 26.44 -43.93 -10.15
CA VAL A 53 26.31 -42.61 -10.82
C VAL A 53 27.32 -41.60 -10.27
N ASN A 54 27.48 -41.53 -8.93
CA ASN A 54 28.41 -40.61 -8.29
C ASN A 54 29.87 -40.98 -8.64
N ASP A 55 30.18 -42.26 -8.60
CA ASP A 55 31.53 -42.77 -8.91
C ASP A 55 31.89 -42.52 -10.38
N ALA A 56 30.94 -42.72 -11.30
CA ALA A 56 31.12 -42.40 -12.71
C ALA A 56 31.36 -40.90 -12.94
N LEU A 57 30.60 -40.03 -12.27
CA LEU A 57 30.82 -38.58 -12.33
C LEU A 57 32.20 -38.19 -11.78
N ASN A 58 32.65 -38.79 -10.68
CA ASN A 58 33.97 -38.52 -10.10
C ASN A 58 35.12 -38.87 -11.06
N GLU A 59 35.06 -40.03 -11.75
CA GLU A 59 36.08 -40.39 -12.73
C GLU A 59 36.05 -39.47 -13.96
N LEU A 60 34.87 -38.99 -14.39
CA LEU A 60 34.77 -37.98 -15.44
C LEU A 60 35.41 -36.65 -15.01
N ILE A 61 35.12 -36.16 -13.80
CA ILE A 61 35.70 -34.92 -13.26
C ILE A 61 37.22 -35.04 -13.13
N LYS A 62 37.72 -36.18 -12.67
CA LYS A 62 39.16 -36.46 -12.58
C LYS A 62 39.87 -36.35 -13.93
N LEU A 63 39.29 -36.90 -14.99
CA LEU A 63 39.82 -36.74 -16.36
C LEU A 63 39.78 -35.29 -16.83
N LYS A 64 38.69 -34.58 -16.53
CA LYS A 64 38.52 -33.17 -16.88
C LYS A 64 39.58 -32.29 -16.21
N VAL A 65 39.75 -32.42 -14.89
CA VAL A 65 40.74 -31.66 -14.11
C VAL A 65 42.16 -31.99 -14.55
N GLY A 66 42.48 -33.27 -14.79
CA GLY A 66 43.82 -33.69 -15.22
C GLY A 66 44.22 -33.20 -16.62
N SER A 67 43.27 -32.97 -17.51
CA SER A 67 43.51 -32.46 -18.88
C SER A 67 43.43 -30.94 -18.99
N GLY A 68 42.81 -30.26 -18.02
CA GLY A 68 42.53 -28.81 -18.08
C GLY A 68 41.48 -28.44 -19.14
N ALA A 69 40.77 -29.41 -19.71
CA ALA A 69 39.78 -29.20 -20.77
C ALA A 69 38.38 -28.94 -20.19
N LYS A 70 37.54 -28.17 -20.90
CA LYS A 70 36.13 -27.93 -20.53
C LYS A 70 35.18 -29.08 -20.90
N SER A 71 35.64 -30.02 -21.73
CA SER A 71 34.84 -31.14 -22.23
C SER A 71 35.72 -32.38 -22.39
N ILE A 72 35.11 -33.56 -22.31
CA ILE A 72 35.81 -34.85 -22.38
C ILE A 72 35.50 -35.51 -23.72
N PRO A 73 36.49 -35.98 -24.51
CA PRO A 73 36.23 -36.77 -25.71
C PRO A 73 35.28 -37.95 -25.42
N LEU A 74 34.30 -38.18 -26.29
CA LEU A 74 33.25 -39.19 -26.05
C LEU A 74 33.82 -40.59 -25.76
N LYS A 75 34.92 -40.95 -26.43
CA LYS A 75 35.60 -42.24 -26.24
C LYS A 75 36.20 -42.34 -24.84
N ASP A 76 36.87 -41.29 -24.39
CA ASP A 76 37.51 -41.26 -23.07
C ASP A 76 36.45 -41.26 -21.96
N ALA A 77 35.37 -40.50 -22.14
CA ALA A 77 34.21 -40.53 -21.25
C ALA A 77 33.59 -41.94 -21.15
N HIS A 78 33.48 -42.66 -22.28
CA HIS A 78 32.96 -44.03 -22.28
C HIS A 78 33.86 -44.98 -21.50
N VAL A 79 35.19 -44.88 -21.69
CA VAL A 79 36.16 -45.71 -20.97
C VAL A 79 36.10 -45.42 -19.47
N ALA A 80 36.03 -44.15 -19.08
CA ALA A 80 35.95 -43.72 -17.68
C ALA A 80 34.68 -44.21 -16.97
N VAL A 81 33.52 -44.11 -17.64
CA VAL A 81 32.27 -44.63 -17.05
C VAL A 81 32.30 -46.15 -16.96
N GLN A 82 32.82 -46.83 -17.98
CA GLN A 82 32.89 -48.30 -17.98
C GLN A 82 33.81 -48.85 -16.89
N SER A 83 34.93 -48.18 -16.58
CA SER A 83 35.85 -48.65 -15.53
C SER A 83 35.18 -48.75 -14.16
N VAL A 84 34.13 -47.95 -13.91
CA VAL A 84 33.37 -47.92 -12.67
C VAL A 84 32.24 -48.96 -12.67
N VAL A 85 31.48 -49.05 -13.76
CA VAL A 85 30.21 -49.79 -13.75
C VAL A 85 30.29 -51.23 -14.25
N GLN A 86 31.38 -51.62 -14.92
CA GLN A 86 31.52 -52.92 -15.59
C GLN A 86 31.29 -54.15 -14.68
N ASP A 87 31.59 -54.04 -13.39
CA ASP A 87 31.44 -55.16 -12.43
C ASP A 87 29.98 -55.35 -11.96
N TYR A 88 29.12 -54.36 -12.22
CA TYR A 88 27.73 -54.32 -11.74
C TYR A 88 26.71 -54.26 -12.88
N VAL A 89 27.11 -53.72 -14.04
CA VAL A 89 26.25 -53.48 -15.19
C VAL A 89 26.90 -54.06 -16.44
N ASN A 90 26.27 -55.10 -17.00
CA ASN A 90 26.75 -55.77 -18.22
C ASN A 90 26.54 -54.94 -19.50
N ASP A 91 25.64 -53.97 -19.46
CA ASP A 91 25.29 -53.12 -20.61
C ASP A 91 26.25 -51.93 -20.73
N LYS A 92 26.81 -51.72 -21.93
CA LYS A 92 27.75 -50.63 -22.22
C LYS A 92 27.09 -49.27 -22.45
N THR A 93 25.76 -49.18 -22.34
CA THR A 93 24.99 -47.94 -22.57
C THR A 93 24.91 -47.01 -21.36
N PHE A 94 25.59 -47.32 -20.24
CA PHE A 94 25.46 -46.52 -19.02
C PHE A 94 25.80 -45.03 -19.22
N LEU A 95 26.82 -44.70 -20.02
CA LEU A 95 27.11 -43.30 -20.40
C LEU A 95 25.92 -42.64 -21.12
N SER A 96 25.26 -43.35 -22.04
CA SER A 96 24.06 -42.86 -22.73
C SER A 96 22.91 -42.66 -21.75
N ALA A 97 22.75 -43.53 -20.75
CA ALA A 97 21.74 -43.34 -19.71
C ALA A 97 22.01 -42.11 -18.83
N LEU A 98 23.27 -41.78 -18.54
CA LEU A 98 23.61 -40.52 -17.84
C LEU A 98 23.24 -39.29 -18.69
N ILE A 99 23.39 -39.38 -20.02
CA ILE A 99 22.95 -38.33 -20.95
C ILE A 99 21.41 -38.24 -20.97
N ASP A 100 20.73 -39.37 -21.10
CA ASP A 100 19.25 -39.44 -21.15
C ASP A 100 18.61 -38.95 -19.84
N GLU A 101 19.27 -39.17 -18.70
CA GLU A 101 18.81 -38.70 -17.39
C GLU A 101 19.14 -37.22 -17.12
N GLY A 102 19.85 -36.56 -18.04
CA GLY A 102 20.15 -35.12 -18.02
C GLY A 102 21.34 -34.70 -17.14
N LEU A 103 22.21 -35.64 -16.78
CA LEU A 103 23.46 -35.34 -16.06
C LEU A 103 24.56 -34.84 -17.00
N LEU A 104 24.59 -35.40 -18.22
CA LEU A 104 25.61 -35.16 -19.22
C LEU A 104 24.99 -34.69 -20.54
N THR A 105 25.68 -33.80 -21.25
CA THR A 105 25.29 -33.34 -22.59
C THR A 105 26.34 -33.77 -23.60
N LYS A 106 25.89 -34.31 -24.73
CA LYS A 106 26.74 -34.60 -25.89
C LYS A 106 26.87 -33.35 -26.76
N GLY A 107 28.10 -32.99 -27.12
CA GLY A 107 28.41 -31.87 -28.01
C GLY A 107 29.46 -32.23 -29.04
N ILE A 108 29.86 -31.21 -29.81
CA ILE A 108 30.97 -31.30 -30.75
C ILE A 108 31.96 -30.17 -30.46
N THR A 109 33.25 -30.48 -30.44
CA THR A 109 34.32 -29.50 -30.42
C THR A 109 35.21 -29.67 -31.65
N ARG A 110 36.10 -28.72 -31.89
CA ARG A 110 37.18 -28.87 -32.88
C ARG A 110 38.49 -29.00 -32.12
N ASN A 111 39.25 -30.04 -32.43
CA ASN A 111 40.60 -30.18 -31.88
C ASN A 111 41.58 -29.18 -32.57
N ASP A 112 42.83 -29.16 -32.13
CA ASP A 112 43.88 -28.26 -32.66
C ASP A 112 44.14 -28.44 -34.17
N GLU A 113 43.77 -29.59 -34.73
CA GLU A 113 43.85 -29.91 -36.16
C GLU A 113 42.57 -29.54 -36.93
N ASN A 114 41.63 -28.83 -36.30
CA ASN A 114 40.35 -28.40 -36.85
C ASN A 114 39.39 -29.56 -37.22
N VAL A 115 39.65 -30.77 -36.68
CA VAL A 115 38.81 -31.96 -36.85
C VAL A 115 37.67 -31.93 -35.84
N VAL A 116 36.46 -32.21 -36.30
CA VAL A 116 35.27 -32.29 -35.44
C VAL A 116 35.37 -33.55 -34.58
N GLU A 117 35.38 -33.36 -33.26
CA GLU A 117 35.39 -34.43 -32.27
C GLU A 117 34.10 -34.38 -31.43
N GLU A 118 33.47 -35.54 -31.21
CA GLU A 118 32.34 -35.65 -30.30
C GLU A 118 32.83 -35.63 -28.85
N VAL A 119 32.22 -34.77 -28.04
CA VAL A 119 32.58 -34.60 -26.63
C VAL A 119 31.37 -34.73 -25.73
N VAL A 120 31.63 -34.96 -24.45
CA VAL A 120 30.66 -34.98 -23.37
C VAL A 120 31.09 -33.97 -22.31
N TYR A 121 30.13 -33.24 -21.76
CA TYR A 121 30.33 -32.33 -20.64
C TYR A 121 29.12 -32.38 -19.71
N ILE A 122 29.29 -31.92 -18.46
CA ILE A 122 28.21 -31.87 -17.48
C ILE A 122 27.13 -30.88 -17.93
N SER A 123 25.85 -31.25 -17.84
CA SER A 123 24.75 -30.48 -18.47
C SER A 123 24.50 -29.08 -17.91
N PHE A 124 25.03 -28.75 -16.72
CA PHE A 124 24.88 -27.44 -16.07
C PHE A 124 26.22 -26.97 -15.51
N GLU A 125 26.63 -25.74 -15.84
CA GLU A 125 27.93 -25.18 -15.43
C GLU A 125 28.10 -25.14 -13.90
N ARG A 126 27.12 -24.56 -13.18
CA ARG A 126 27.14 -24.56 -11.70
C ARG A 126 27.19 -25.97 -11.09
N PHE A 127 26.60 -26.97 -11.75
CA PHE A 127 26.71 -28.35 -11.27
C PHE A 127 28.13 -28.89 -11.48
N ASP A 128 28.73 -28.61 -12.64
CA ASP A 128 30.11 -28.96 -12.97
C ASP A 128 31.14 -28.34 -12.00
N ASP A 129 30.97 -27.06 -11.68
CA ASP A 129 31.85 -26.34 -10.75
C ASP A 129 31.81 -26.95 -9.35
N HIS A 130 30.60 -27.23 -8.84
CA HIS A 130 30.43 -27.86 -7.55
C HIS A 130 31.02 -29.26 -7.49
N LEU A 131 30.87 -30.08 -8.54
CA LEU A 131 31.50 -31.39 -8.63
C LEU A 131 33.03 -31.28 -8.70
N THR A 132 33.54 -30.29 -9.43
CA THR A 132 34.98 -30.02 -9.56
C THR A 132 35.58 -29.64 -8.21
N VAL A 133 34.97 -28.68 -7.51
CA VAL A 133 35.41 -28.29 -6.16
C VAL A 133 35.30 -29.45 -5.18
N ASN A 134 34.22 -30.23 -5.25
CA ASN A 134 34.04 -31.39 -4.38
C ASN A 134 35.20 -32.40 -4.55
N TYR A 135 35.59 -32.68 -5.79
CA TYR A 135 36.74 -33.52 -6.13
C TYR A 135 38.08 -32.91 -5.71
N LEU A 136 38.28 -31.61 -5.94
CA LEU A 136 39.51 -30.90 -5.55
C LEU A 136 39.69 -30.88 -4.03
N LEU A 137 38.60 -30.82 -3.27
CA LEU A 137 38.59 -30.84 -1.81
C LEU A 137 38.63 -32.25 -1.21
N ASP A 138 38.53 -33.31 -2.01
CA ASP A 138 38.45 -34.68 -1.53
C ASP A 138 39.81 -35.23 -1.08
N GLY A 139 39.82 -35.95 0.04
CA GLY A 139 41.01 -36.61 0.58
C GLY A 139 42.16 -35.70 1.06
N ILE A 140 41.91 -34.40 1.32
CA ILE A 140 42.94 -33.48 1.81
C ILE A 140 42.94 -33.44 3.35
N GLU A 141 44.11 -33.67 3.95
CA GLU A 141 44.28 -33.55 5.41
C GLU A 141 44.51 -32.10 5.88
N ASN A 142 45.29 -31.32 5.13
CA ASN A 142 45.65 -29.94 5.47
C ASN A 142 45.30 -28.98 4.31
N ILE A 143 44.16 -28.30 4.42
CA ILE A 143 43.64 -27.46 3.35
C ILE A 143 44.52 -26.24 3.07
N GLU A 144 45.20 -25.70 4.09
CA GLU A 144 46.09 -24.56 3.97
C GLU A 144 47.26 -24.80 2.99
N ASP A 145 47.69 -26.05 2.82
CA ASP A 145 48.80 -26.38 1.91
C ASP A 145 48.37 -26.32 0.43
N GLU A 146 47.09 -26.57 0.13
CA GLU A 146 46.56 -26.52 -1.24
C GLU A 146 46.46 -25.08 -1.80
N PHE A 147 46.45 -24.08 -0.92
CA PHE A 147 46.45 -22.65 -1.26
C PHE A 147 47.86 -22.01 -1.24
N LYS A 148 48.91 -22.77 -0.91
CA LYS A 148 50.31 -22.34 -1.01
C LYS A 148 50.90 -22.62 -2.39
N THR A 149 52.09 -22.09 -2.66
CA THR A 149 52.84 -22.33 -3.91
C THR A 149 53.03 -23.84 -4.15
N GLY A 150 52.50 -24.36 -5.26
CA GLY A 150 52.56 -25.77 -5.63
C GLY A 150 51.31 -26.59 -5.27
N GLY A 151 50.38 -26.03 -4.50
CA GLY A 151 49.06 -26.61 -4.24
C GLY A 151 48.14 -26.54 -5.46
N ARG A 152 47.18 -27.47 -5.55
CA ARG A 152 46.26 -27.59 -6.70
C ARG A 152 45.24 -26.46 -6.73
N LEU A 153 44.80 -25.96 -5.57
CA LEU A 153 43.84 -24.85 -5.50
C LEU A 153 44.52 -23.50 -5.76
N ARG A 154 45.80 -23.33 -5.38
CA ARG A 154 46.54 -22.10 -5.66
C ARG A 154 46.66 -21.78 -7.15
N SER A 155 46.61 -22.77 -8.04
CA SER A 155 46.70 -22.50 -9.48
C SER A 155 45.50 -21.74 -10.06
N TYR A 156 44.37 -21.73 -9.35
CA TYR A 156 43.16 -21.00 -9.73
C TYR A 156 43.15 -19.54 -9.27
N PHE A 157 44.12 -19.12 -8.45
CA PHE A 157 44.16 -17.80 -7.80
C PHE A 157 45.59 -17.23 -7.79
N LYS A 158 46.18 -17.01 -8.98
CA LYS A 158 47.53 -16.44 -9.10
C LYS A 158 47.48 -14.91 -9.14
N GLU A 159 46.56 -14.38 -9.93
CA GLU A 159 46.35 -12.94 -10.15
C GLU A 159 44.87 -12.59 -9.91
N GLU A 160 44.57 -11.31 -9.72
CA GLU A 160 43.19 -10.82 -9.47
C GLU A 160 42.20 -11.24 -10.57
N TYR A 161 42.63 -11.20 -11.85
CA TYR A 161 41.77 -11.56 -12.98
C TYR A 161 41.34 -13.05 -12.95
N ASP A 162 42.07 -13.92 -12.25
CA ASP A 162 41.70 -15.34 -12.16
C ASP A 162 40.38 -15.56 -11.41
N PHE A 163 39.97 -14.65 -10.53
CA PHE A 163 38.67 -14.71 -9.86
C PHE A 163 37.51 -14.59 -10.87
N TYR A 164 37.67 -13.77 -11.90
CA TYR A 164 36.68 -13.62 -12.96
C TYR A 164 36.62 -14.87 -13.85
N TYR A 165 37.76 -15.43 -14.26
CA TYR A 165 37.78 -16.64 -15.10
C TYR A 165 37.28 -17.88 -14.37
N ASN A 166 37.47 -17.95 -13.05
CA ASN A 166 37.13 -19.09 -12.21
C ASN A 166 35.96 -18.79 -11.26
N GLN A 167 35.06 -17.86 -11.62
CA GLN A 167 34.00 -17.40 -10.74
C GLN A 167 33.16 -18.56 -10.16
N GLY A 168 32.74 -19.52 -10.98
CA GLY A 168 31.98 -20.69 -10.49
C GLY A 168 32.74 -21.54 -9.47
N ILE A 169 34.07 -21.63 -9.58
CA ILE A 169 34.93 -22.30 -8.60
C ILE A 169 35.03 -21.47 -7.30
N VAL A 170 35.13 -20.13 -7.39
CA VAL A 170 35.10 -19.23 -6.22
C VAL A 170 33.79 -19.37 -5.45
N GLU A 171 32.66 -19.36 -6.16
CA GLU A 171 31.32 -19.53 -5.58
C GLU A 171 31.19 -20.90 -4.90
N ALA A 172 31.59 -21.98 -5.58
CA ALA A 172 31.53 -23.33 -5.04
C ALA A 172 32.46 -23.54 -3.83
N LEU A 173 33.67 -22.95 -3.84
CA LEU A 173 34.60 -22.96 -2.69
C LEU A 173 34.03 -22.19 -1.50
N SER A 174 33.38 -21.04 -1.75
CA SER A 174 32.74 -20.22 -0.71
C SER A 174 31.61 -20.96 0.02
N ILE A 175 31.10 -22.05 -0.56
CA ILE A 175 30.10 -22.93 0.07
C ILE A 175 30.78 -24.15 0.72
N GLN A 176 31.63 -24.87 -0.02
CA GLN A 176 32.12 -26.18 0.41
C GLN A 176 33.30 -26.13 1.40
N LEU A 177 34.11 -25.06 1.40
CA LEU A 177 35.21 -24.90 2.37
C LEU A 177 34.68 -24.74 3.81
N PRO A 178 33.67 -23.89 4.08
CA PRO A 178 33.03 -23.81 5.39
C PRO A 178 32.41 -25.14 5.81
N GLU A 179 31.71 -25.83 4.88
CA GLU A 179 31.04 -27.10 5.15
C GLU A 179 32.00 -28.24 5.52
N LYS A 180 33.13 -28.36 4.82
CA LYS A 180 34.09 -29.47 5.01
C LYS A 180 35.18 -29.17 6.05
N TYR A 181 35.75 -27.96 6.01
CA TYR A 181 36.95 -27.61 6.77
C TYR A 181 36.71 -26.52 7.82
N ARG A 182 35.51 -25.92 7.87
CA ARG A 182 35.20 -24.76 8.71
C ARG A 182 36.17 -23.59 8.49
N LYS A 183 36.66 -23.44 7.26
CA LYS A 183 37.56 -22.38 6.81
C LYS A 183 36.88 -21.56 5.72
N GLU A 184 37.08 -20.26 5.76
CA GLU A 184 36.56 -19.34 4.75
C GLU A 184 37.64 -19.08 3.68
N LEU A 185 37.22 -18.76 2.45
CA LEU A 185 38.15 -18.52 1.35
C LEU A 185 39.08 -17.33 1.63
N TYR A 186 38.56 -16.26 2.24
CA TYR A 186 39.37 -15.09 2.63
C TYR A 186 40.43 -15.40 3.69
N GLU A 187 40.28 -16.48 4.49
CA GLU A 187 41.29 -16.90 5.47
C GLU A 187 42.46 -17.61 4.79
N LEU A 188 42.17 -18.29 3.66
CA LEU A 188 43.15 -19.05 2.88
C LEU A 188 43.84 -18.18 1.81
N LEU A 189 43.20 -17.07 1.43
CA LEU A 189 43.67 -16.09 0.45
C LEU A 189 43.58 -14.65 1.03
N PRO A 190 44.27 -14.34 2.14
CA PRO A 190 44.16 -13.04 2.82
C PRO A 190 44.56 -11.86 1.94
N GLU A 191 45.48 -12.05 0.99
CA GLU A 191 45.89 -11.02 0.04
C GLU A 191 44.77 -10.55 -0.90
N PHE A 192 43.73 -11.37 -1.09
CA PHE A 192 42.57 -11.06 -1.93
C PHE A 192 41.31 -10.76 -1.11
N SER A 193 41.45 -10.51 0.19
CA SER A 193 40.31 -10.30 1.11
C SER A 193 39.48 -9.04 0.81
N GLU A 194 40.03 -8.09 0.03
CA GLU A 194 39.34 -6.88 -0.44
C GLU A 194 38.81 -7.01 -1.88
N HIS A 195 38.98 -8.17 -2.51
CA HIS A 195 38.60 -8.36 -3.90
C HIS A 195 37.09 -8.57 -4.04
N ASP A 196 36.42 -7.74 -4.84
CA ASP A 196 34.96 -7.71 -4.98
C ASP A 196 34.34 -9.08 -5.28
N TYR A 197 34.93 -9.86 -6.21
CA TYR A 197 34.42 -11.20 -6.54
C TYR A 197 34.46 -12.17 -5.36
N LEU A 198 35.46 -12.06 -4.47
CA LEU A 198 35.54 -12.89 -3.27
C LEU A 198 34.44 -12.48 -2.28
N ILE A 199 34.29 -11.17 -2.04
CA ILE A 199 33.29 -10.64 -1.12
C ILE A 199 31.87 -11.00 -1.59
N ASN A 200 31.57 -10.79 -2.88
CA ASN A 200 30.26 -11.13 -3.44
C ASN A 200 29.99 -12.63 -3.42
N SER A 201 30.98 -13.47 -3.77
CA SER A 201 30.84 -14.92 -3.67
C SER A 201 30.62 -15.38 -2.22
N PHE A 202 31.26 -14.73 -1.25
CA PHE A 202 30.99 -14.96 0.17
C PHE A 202 29.54 -14.62 0.53
N ILE A 203 29.06 -13.42 0.16
CA ILE A 203 27.69 -12.96 0.40
C ILE A 203 26.68 -13.93 -0.22
N ASP A 204 26.80 -14.21 -1.51
CA ASP A 204 25.88 -15.06 -2.27
C ASP A 204 25.89 -16.51 -1.76
N SER A 205 27.03 -16.98 -1.25
CA SER A 205 27.14 -18.34 -0.71
C SER A 205 26.25 -18.58 0.52
N LEU A 206 25.91 -17.54 1.30
CA LEU A 206 25.19 -17.71 2.58
C LEU A 206 23.84 -18.41 2.41
N VAL A 207 23.12 -18.14 1.32
CA VAL A 207 21.83 -18.80 0.98
C VAL A 207 21.98 -20.30 0.72
N TRP A 208 23.15 -20.70 0.25
CA TRP A 208 23.42 -22.03 -0.29
C TRP A 208 24.25 -22.93 0.63
N ARG A 209 24.69 -22.42 1.79
CA ARG A 209 25.45 -23.16 2.80
C ARG A 209 24.53 -23.99 3.68
N GLU A 210 25.06 -25.09 4.21
CA GLU A 210 24.49 -25.75 5.39
C GLU A 210 24.46 -24.83 6.60
N ILE A 211 23.33 -24.78 7.32
CA ILE A 211 23.14 -23.93 8.51
C ILE A 211 24.25 -24.18 9.55
N SER A 212 24.65 -25.45 9.76
CA SER A 212 25.70 -25.82 10.71
C SER A 212 27.11 -25.34 10.33
N ALA A 213 27.31 -24.87 9.09
CA ALA A 213 28.58 -24.34 8.61
C ALA A 213 28.68 -22.81 8.75
N ILE A 214 27.62 -22.14 9.21
CA ILE A 214 27.57 -20.68 9.38
C ILE A 214 27.80 -20.34 10.85
N ASP A 215 29.01 -19.89 11.17
CA ASP A 215 29.39 -19.40 12.51
C ASP A 215 29.39 -17.87 12.53
N PHE A 216 28.32 -17.27 13.08
CA PHE A 216 28.15 -15.81 13.08
C PHE A 216 29.31 -15.07 13.77
N GLU A 217 29.78 -15.55 14.93
CA GLU A 217 30.86 -14.87 15.66
C GLU A 217 32.18 -14.92 14.90
N LYS A 218 32.42 -16.00 14.15
CA LYS A 218 33.57 -16.09 13.24
C LYS A 218 33.46 -15.14 12.04
N LEU A 219 32.28 -15.02 11.44
CA LEU A 219 32.06 -14.22 10.23
C LEU A 219 31.98 -12.71 10.49
N LYS A 220 31.54 -12.33 11.69
CA LYS A 220 31.27 -10.95 12.09
C LYS A 220 32.40 -9.94 11.79
N PRO A 221 33.69 -10.22 12.08
CA PRO A 221 34.76 -9.28 11.74
C PRO A 221 34.86 -9.00 10.24
N PHE A 222 34.80 -10.05 9.41
CA PHE A 222 34.85 -9.90 7.96
C PHE A 222 33.63 -9.14 7.43
N ILE A 223 32.44 -9.42 7.96
CA ILE A 223 31.22 -8.70 7.60
C ILE A 223 31.36 -7.20 7.93
N ASN A 224 31.77 -6.86 9.15
CA ASN A 224 31.89 -5.46 9.57
C ASN A 224 32.96 -4.71 8.77
N ASP A 225 34.10 -5.35 8.50
CA ASP A 225 35.25 -4.68 7.90
C ASP A 225 35.20 -4.64 6.38
N LYS A 226 34.59 -5.65 5.73
CA LYS A 226 34.63 -5.81 4.27
C LYS A 226 33.26 -5.78 3.60
N VAL A 227 32.20 -6.20 4.28
CA VAL A 227 30.84 -6.23 3.69
C VAL A 227 30.10 -4.91 3.94
N LEU A 228 30.02 -4.46 5.20
CA LEU A 228 29.20 -3.31 5.60
C LEU A 228 29.84 -1.95 5.26
N GLN A 229 31.15 -1.88 5.01
CA GLN A 229 31.85 -0.62 4.75
C GLN A 229 31.51 -0.01 3.38
N PHE A 230 31.20 -0.84 2.38
CA PHE A 230 30.96 -0.39 1.02
C PHE A 230 29.48 -0.47 0.67
N ARG A 231 28.96 0.58 0.02
CA ARG A 231 27.53 0.71 -0.27
C ARG A 231 27.00 -0.42 -1.16
N GLY A 232 27.78 -0.89 -2.14
CA GLY A 232 27.41 -1.98 -3.06
C GLY A 232 27.26 -3.30 -2.32
N THR A 233 28.35 -3.78 -1.71
CA THR A 233 28.36 -5.04 -0.94
C THR A 233 27.38 -5.03 0.22
N PHE A 234 27.17 -3.88 0.87
CA PHE A 234 26.13 -3.75 1.88
C PHE A 234 24.72 -3.95 1.30
N SER A 235 24.42 -3.29 0.16
CA SER A 235 23.13 -3.45 -0.53
C SER A 235 22.87 -4.90 -0.96
N ASP A 236 23.90 -5.60 -1.46
CA ASP A 236 23.82 -7.00 -1.89
C ASP A 236 23.64 -7.93 -0.68
N PHE A 237 24.37 -7.67 0.41
CA PHE A 237 24.18 -8.40 1.66
C PHE A 237 22.75 -8.27 2.21
N LEU A 238 22.13 -7.09 2.11
CA LEU A 238 20.74 -6.92 2.51
C LEU A 238 19.78 -7.78 1.67
N GLU A 239 19.98 -7.90 0.35
CA GLU A 239 19.16 -8.79 -0.49
C GLU A 239 19.26 -10.25 -0.01
N ILE A 240 20.47 -10.70 0.30
CA ILE A 240 20.71 -12.04 0.85
C ILE A 240 20.04 -12.22 2.21
N LEU A 241 20.16 -11.25 3.13
CA LEU A 241 19.49 -11.28 4.43
C LEU A 241 17.98 -11.44 4.30
N ILE A 242 17.35 -10.73 3.35
CA ILE A 242 15.91 -10.87 3.12
C ILE A 242 15.56 -12.23 2.51
N SER A 243 16.38 -12.75 1.59
CA SER A 243 16.15 -14.06 0.97
C SER A 243 16.10 -15.23 1.95
N ILE A 244 16.87 -15.14 3.05
CA ILE A 244 16.97 -16.19 4.09
C ILE A 244 16.17 -15.84 5.35
N SER A 245 15.51 -14.69 5.38
CA SER A 245 14.84 -14.15 6.56
C SER A 245 13.82 -15.11 7.17
N GLY A 246 13.10 -15.87 6.33
CA GLY A 246 12.08 -16.85 6.74
C GLY A 246 12.59 -18.26 7.09
N ILE A 247 13.90 -18.51 7.04
CA ILE A 247 14.48 -19.84 7.30
C ILE A 247 14.68 -20.06 8.80
N GLU A 248 14.00 -21.07 9.34
CA GLU A 248 14.16 -21.50 10.73
C GLU A 248 15.60 -21.93 11.03
N GLY A 249 16.14 -21.49 12.17
CA GLY A 249 17.48 -21.82 12.64
C GLY A 249 18.64 -21.17 11.88
N HIS A 250 18.39 -20.42 10.80
CA HIS A 250 19.44 -19.69 10.08
C HIS A 250 20.00 -18.54 10.94
N PRO A 251 21.32 -18.40 11.14
CA PRO A 251 21.89 -17.36 12.03
C PRO A 251 21.58 -15.92 11.62
N PHE A 252 21.31 -15.71 10.34
CA PHE A 252 20.97 -14.42 9.74
C PHE A 252 19.48 -14.28 9.38
N ASN A 253 18.59 -15.02 10.05
CA ASN A 253 17.14 -14.92 9.80
C ASN A 253 16.55 -13.59 10.31
N ALA A 254 15.23 -13.44 10.21
CA ALA A 254 14.56 -12.20 10.60
C ALA A 254 14.69 -11.82 12.10
N ASN A 255 14.95 -12.78 13.00
CA ASN A 255 15.23 -12.45 14.40
C ASN A 255 16.59 -11.76 14.54
N PHE A 256 17.60 -12.20 13.79
CA PHE A 256 18.88 -11.46 13.72
C PHE A 256 18.68 -10.05 13.19
N LEU A 257 17.89 -9.89 12.11
CA LEU A 257 17.57 -8.58 11.55
C LEU A 257 16.88 -7.68 12.59
N HIS A 258 15.89 -8.22 13.31
CA HIS A 258 15.19 -7.50 14.36
C HIS A 258 16.09 -7.11 15.52
N ASP A 259 16.93 -8.01 16.02
CA ASP A 259 17.89 -7.72 17.09
C ASP A 259 18.96 -6.71 16.67
N TRP A 260 19.33 -6.70 15.39
CA TRP A 260 20.29 -5.73 14.85
C TRP A 260 19.66 -4.34 14.74
N LEU A 261 18.51 -4.22 14.09
CA LEU A 261 17.86 -2.93 13.84
C LEU A 261 17.33 -2.29 15.13
N SER A 262 16.82 -3.07 16.09
CA SER A 262 16.29 -2.56 17.36
C SER A 262 17.37 -1.97 18.28
N LYS A 263 18.65 -2.29 18.06
CA LYS A 263 19.77 -1.69 18.82
C LYS A 263 20.10 -0.26 18.39
N HIS A 264 19.60 0.17 17.24
CA HIS A 264 19.85 1.49 16.71
C HIS A 264 18.66 2.41 17.01
N PRO A 265 18.88 3.55 17.69
CA PRO A 265 17.85 4.56 17.85
C PRO A 265 17.31 5.03 16.50
N LEU A 266 16.04 5.44 16.45
CA LEU A 266 15.33 5.91 15.26
C LEU A 266 16.19 6.72 14.27
N PRO A 267 16.84 7.85 14.63
CA PRO A 267 17.61 8.64 13.68
C PRO A 267 18.88 7.95 13.17
N ASN A 268 19.46 7.02 13.94
CA ASN A 268 20.61 6.26 13.48
C ASN A 268 20.18 5.14 12.54
N ARG A 269 19.09 4.44 12.87
CA ARG A 269 18.50 3.40 12.03
C ARG A 269 18.06 3.97 10.70
N ASP A 270 17.35 5.11 10.70
CA ASP A 270 16.89 5.74 9.47
C ASP A 270 18.04 6.14 8.54
N ALA A 271 19.17 6.58 9.09
CA ALA A 271 20.33 6.99 8.31
C ALA A 271 20.93 5.86 7.45
N PHE A 272 20.91 4.59 7.90
CA PHE A 272 21.52 3.47 7.17
C PHE A 272 20.54 2.39 6.68
N TRP A 273 19.39 2.18 7.34
CA TRP A 273 18.41 1.16 6.96
C TRP A 273 17.34 1.76 6.04
N THR A 274 16.61 2.77 6.54
CA THR A 274 15.51 3.39 5.79
C THR A 274 15.99 4.00 4.47
N THR A 275 17.18 4.60 4.45
CA THR A 275 17.78 5.12 3.21
C THR A 275 18.09 4.05 2.16
N GLN A 276 18.31 2.78 2.54
CA GLN A 276 18.54 1.68 1.61
C GLN A 276 17.25 1.22 0.95
N LEU A 277 16.14 1.20 1.70
CA LEU A 277 14.83 0.74 1.23
C LEU A 277 14.31 1.53 0.02
N LYS A 278 14.78 2.77 -0.16
CA LYS A 278 14.50 3.63 -1.33
C LYS A 278 14.52 2.86 -2.66
N TYR A 279 15.52 2.01 -2.87
CA TYR A 279 15.74 1.31 -4.15
C TYR A 279 15.29 -0.16 -4.15
N LYS A 280 14.65 -0.63 -3.07
CA LYS A 280 14.35 -2.05 -2.85
C LYS A 280 12.97 -2.48 -3.33
N TYR A 281 12.38 -1.75 -4.28
CA TYR A 281 11.09 -2.08 -4.87
C TYR A 281 11.17 -2.22 -6.40
N SER A 282 12.34 -2.54 -6.93
CA SER A 282 12.50 -2.92 -8.33
C SER A 282 12.05 -4.36 -8.56
N GLU A 283 11.75 -4.71 -9.83
CA GLU A 283 11.33 -6.06 -10.23
C GLU A 283 12.33 -7.15 -9.81
N ASP A 284 13.63 -6.85 -9.84
CA ASP A 284 14.67 -7.82 -9.47
C ASP A 284 14.97 -7.89 -7.95
N SER A 285 14.33 -7.06 -7.12
CA SER A 285 14.64 -6.99 -5.69
C SER A 285 13.96 -8.11 -4.89
N THR A 286 14.72 -8.74 -4.00
CA THR A 286 14.21 -9.78 -3.09
C THR A 286 13.17 -9.23 -2.12
N PHE A 287 13.28 -7.94 -1.77
CA PHE A 287 12.29 -7.24 -0.96
C PHE A 287 10.92 -7.25 -1.66
N ARG A 288 10.88 -6.89 -2.95
CA ARG A 288 9.66 -6.95 -3.76
C ARG A 288 9.14 -8.38 -3.88
N HIS A 289 10.02 -9.35 -4.18
CA HIS A 289 9.63 -10.75 -4.27
C HIS A 289 8.98 -11.28 -2.97
N LEU A 290 9.51 -10.90 -1.80
CA LEU A 290 8.95 -11.29 -0.51
C LEU A 290 7.55 -10.69 -0.29
N ILE A 291 7.37 -9.41 -0.64
CA ILE A 291 6.08 -8.71 -0.58
C ILE A 291 5.07 -9.38 -1.51
N ASP A 292 5.44 -9.61 -2.78
CA ASP A 292 4.55 -10.23 -3.77
C ASP A 292 4.15 -11.65 -3.35
N TRP A 293 5.11 -12.45 -2.88
CA TRP A 293 4.83 -13.79 -2.37
C TRP A 293 3.88 -13.77 -1.17
N ALA A 294 4.09 -12.85 -0.22
CA ALA A 294 3.26 -12.73 0.99
C ALA A 294 1.86 -12.21 0.69
N TRP A 295 1.70 -11.31 -0.29
CA TRP A 295 0.42 -10.75 -0.70
C TRP A 295 -0.35 -11.64 -1.71
N ASP A 296 0.28 -12.64 -2.31
CA ASP A 296 -0.43 -13.55 -3.21
C ASP A 296 -1.47 -14.43 -2.46
N ASP A 297 -2.58 -14.78 -3.12
CA ASP A 297 -3.66 -15.61 -2.56
C ASP A 297 -3.36 -17.13 -2.56
N PHE A 298 -2.17 -17.57 -2.99
CA PHE A 298 -1.79 -18.99 -2.92
C PHE A 298 -1.83 -19.54 -1.50
N ASP A 299 -2.27 -20.80 -1.37
CA ASP A 299 -2.30 -21.54 -0.11
C ASP A 299 -0.90 -21.63 0.52
N LYS A 300 -0.75 -21.04 1.72
CA LYS A 300 0.48 -21.04 2.54
C LYS A 300 0.34 -21.93 3.79
N SER A 301 -0.66 -22.80 3.84
CA SER A 301 -0.91 -23.70 4.99
C SER A 301 0.23 -24.68 5.27
N TYR A 302 1.03 -24.99 4.25
CA TYR A 302 2.18 -25.91 4.35
C TYR A 302 3.40 -25.31 5.05
N ILE A 303 3.39 -24.00 5.34
CA ILE A 303 4.48 -23.28 6.01
C ILE A 303 4.16 -23.21 7.50
N SER A 304 5.18 -23.45 8.32
CA SER A 304 5.10 -23.37 9.78
C SER A 304 4.82 -21.95 10.26
N ASP A 305 4.15 -21.83 11.39
CA ASP A 305 3.91 -20.54 12.04
C ASP A 305 5.21 -19.82 12.41
N ASP A 306 6.29 -20.56 12.72
CA ASP A 306 7.59 -19.99 13.06
C ASP A 306 8.27 -19.34 11.84
N SER A 307 8.24 -19.98 10.66
CA SER A 307 8.68 -19.35 9.41
C SER A 307 7.80 -18.16 9.02
N ILE A 308 6.48 -18.25 9.22
CA ILE A 308 5.58 -17.12 8.95
C ILE A 308 5.89 -15.93 9.86
N GLU A 309 6.14 -16.18 11.15
CA GLU A 309 6.55 -15.13 12.09
C GLU A 309 7.86 -14.47 11.67
N LEU A 310 8.85 -15.26 11.22
CA LEU A 310 10.11 -14.73 10.71
C LEU A 310 9.87 -13.84 9.49
N VAL A 311 9.11 -14.29 8.50
CA VAL A 311 8.81 -13.47 7.31
C VAL A 311 8.04 -12.20 7.70
N ALA A 312 7.02 -12.31 8.56
CA ALA A 312 6.27 -11.15 9.05
C ALA A 312 7.19 -10.17 9.80
N THR A 313 8.14 -10.68 10.60
CA THR A 313 9.14 -9.85 11.28
C THR A 313 9.99 -9.05 10.29
N ALA A 314 10.41 -9.65 9.17
CA ALA A 314 11.15 -8.95 8.13
C ALA A 314 10.29 -7.86 7.43
N LEU A 315 9.05 -8.21 7.07
CA LEU A 315 8.10 -7.27 6.46
C LEU A 315 7.77 -6.09 7.40
N CYS A 316 7.70 -6.29 8.72
CA CYS A 316 7.50 -5.20 9.67
C CYS A 316 8.65 -4.16 9.63
N TRP A 317 9.89 -4.59 9.33
CA TRP A 317 11.00 -3.63 9.15
C TRP A 317 10.93 -2.85 7.84
N PHE A 318 10.15 -3.32 6.86
CA PHE A 318 9.88 -2.58 5.62
C PHE A 318 8.93 -1.40 5.87
N LEU A 319 8.17 -1.42 6.98
CA LEU A 319 7.25 -0.35 7.36
C LEU A 319 7.96 0.97 7.73
N THR A 320 9.27 0.92 8.00
CA THR A 320 10.12 2.10 8.22
C THR A 320 10.36 2.95 6.96
N SER A 321 10.09 2.37 5.78
CA SER A 321 10.50 2.87 4.46
C SER A 321 9.97 4.26 4.12
N SER A 322 10.83 5.06 3.49
CA SER A 322 10.46 6.31 2.82
C SER A 322 9.98 6.10 1.38
N ASN A 323 10.10 4.89 0.83
CA ASN A 323 9.39 4.47 -0.38
C ASN A 323 7.98 4.00 0.04
N ARG A 324 6.95 4.76 -0.34
CA ARG A 324 5.56 4.48 0.03
C ARG A 324 5.03 3.18 -0.59
N GLU A 325 5.35 2.89 -1.85
CA GLU A 325 4.96 1.64 -2.50
C GLU A 325 5.49 0.42 -1.73
N LEU A 326 6.73 0.49 -1.25
CA LEU A 326 7.33 -0.57 -0.46
C LEU A 326 6.62 -0.71 0.91
N ARG A 327 6.34 0.42 1.58
CA ARG A 327 5.68 0.45 2.91
C ARG A 327 4.23 -0.07 2.84
N ASP A 328 3.43 0.46 1.92
CA ASP A 328 2.01 0.18 1.83
C ASP A 328 1.77 -1.24 1.32
N CYS A 329 2.53 -1.70 0.33
CA CYS A 329 2.41 -3.08 -0.13
C CYS A 329 2.92 -4.09 0.90
N SER A 330 3.90 -3.73 1.72
CA SER A 330 4.28 -4.56 2.88
C SER A 330 3.15 -4.64 3.91
N THR A 331 2.41 -3.55 4.11
CA THR A 331 1.22 -3.53 4.99
C THR A 331 0.15 -4.52 4.48
N LYS A 332 -0.19 -4.47 3.19
CA LYS A 332 -1.16 -5.41 2.59
C LYS A 332 -0.67 -6.85 2.60
N ALA A 333 0.62 -7.07 2.32
CA ALA A 333 1.25 -8.38 2.37
C ALA A 333 1.19 -9.00 3.77
N LEU A 334 1.44 -8.20 4.81
CA LEU A 334 1.31 -8.62 6.21
C LEU A 334 -0.14 -9.01 6.56
N VAL A 335 -1.13 -8.20 6.14
CA VAL A 335 -2.55 -8.51 6.36
C VAL A 335 -2.90 -9.86 5.74
N ASN A 336 -2.55 -10.08 4.47
CA ASN A 336 -2.81 -11.34 3.77
C ASN A 336 -2.11 -12.54 4.44
N LEU A 337 -0.86 -12.35 4.89
CA LEU A 337 -0.06 -13.41 5.51
C LEU A 337 -0.61 -13.83 6.88
N LEU A 338 -1.21 -12.89 7.64
CA LEU A 338 -1.58 -13.05 9.04
C LEU A 338 -3.09 -13.15 9.30
N GLU A 339 -3.97 -12.81 8.35
CA GLU A 339 -5.43 -12.76 8.57
C GLU A 339 -6.00 -14.07 9.16
N ASN A 340 -5.50 -15.23 8.75
CA ASN A 340 -5.95 -16.53 9.29
C ASN A 340 -4.92 -17.19 10.23
N ARG A 341 -3.99 -16.40 10.79
CA ARG A 341 -2.95 -16.83 11.75
C ARG A 341 -2.87 -15.89 12.94
N ILE A 342 -3.99 -15.69 13.62
CA ILE A 342 -4.14 -14.75 14.75
C ILE A 342 -3.10 -14.97 15.87
N PRO A 343 -2.73 -16.21 16.27
CA PRO A 343 -1.66 -16.41 17.24
C PRO A 343 -0.31 -15.83 16.79
N VAL A 344 0.02 -15.90 15.49
CA VAL A 344 1.25 -15.30 14.95
C VAL A 344 1.16 -13.77 14.95
N LEU A 345 0.00 -13.20 14.59
CA LEU A 345 -0.25 -11.77 14.69
C LEU A 345 0.00 -11.26 16.12
N VAL A 346 -0.49 -11.97 17.14
CA VAL A 346 -0.23 -11.64 18.55
C VAL A 346 1.27 -11.64 18.88
N ARG A 347 2.04 -12.60 18.35
CA ARG A 347 3.52 -12.62 18.52
C ARG A 347 4.19 -11.42 17.86
N ILE A 348 3.71 -11.00 16.68
CA ILE A 348 4.21 -9.80 15.98
C ILE A 348 3.89 -8.52 16.76
N ILE A 349 2.66 -8.34 17.24
CA ILE A 349 2.27 -7.20 18.08
C ILE A 349 3.20 -7.11 19.30
N ASN A 350 3.42 -8.21 20.01
CA ASN A 350 4.31 -8.23 21.16
C ASN A 350 5.78 -7.95 20.81
N LYS A 351 6.25 -8.41 19.66
CA LYS A 351 7.64 -8.20 19.22
C LYS A 351 7.92 -6.74 18.85
N PHE A 352 6.96 -6.03 18.27
CA PHE A 352 7.15 -4.68 17.75
C PHE A 352 6.68 -3.54 18.69
N ASP A 353 5.99 -3.86 19.78
CA ASP A 353 5.55 -2.90 20.81
C ASP A 353 6.71 -2.06 21.40
N ALA A 354 7.91 -2.62 21.50
CA ALA A 354 9.08 -1.94 22.06
C ALA A 354 9.92 -1.16 21.03
N VAL A 355 9.50 -1.13 19.75
CA VAL A 355 10.26 -0.44 18.69
C VAL A 355 9.99 1.07 18.74
N ASP A 356 11.06 1.86 18.76
CA ASP A 356 11.04 3.32 18.88
C ASP A 356 10.63 4.07 17.59
N ASP A 357 9.97 3.39 16.64
CA ASP A 357 9.51 3.96 15.37
C ASP A 357 7.99 4.06 15.32
N PRO A 358 7.43 5.28 15.40
CA PRO A 358 5.98 5.47 15.32
C PRO A 358 5.36 4.93 14.02
N TYR A 359 6.06 4.95 12.88
CA TYR A 359 5.55 4.37 11.63
C TYR A 359 5.37 2.86 11.74
N VAL A 360 6.30 2.17 12.41
CA VAL A 360 6.22 0.71 12.54
C VAL A 360 5.07 0.33 13.46
N TRP A 361 4.94 1.00 14.60
CA TRP A 361 3.90 0.65 15.57
C TRP A 361 2.49 0.98 15.06
N GLU A 362 2.32 2.15 14.45
CA GLU A 362 1.08 2.54 13.75
C GLU A 362 0.69 1.51 12.68
N ARG A 363 1.62 1.11 11.81
CA ARG A 363 1.34 0.15 10.73
C ARG A 363 1.16 -1.28 11.21
N VAL A 364 1.79 -1.70 12.32
CA VAL A 364 1.49 -3.01 12.95
C VAL A 364 0.05 -3.05 13.44
N LEU A 365 -0.47 -1.95 13.98
CA LEU A 365 -1.88 -1.86 14.39
C LEU A 365 -2.82 -1.76 13.18
N ALA A 366 -2.42 -1.07 12.10
CA ALA A 366 -3.15 -1.13 10.83
C ALA A 366 -3.25 -2.57 10.29
N VAL A 367 -2.14 -3.32 10.29
CA VAL A 367 -2.12 -4.74 9.91
C VAL A 367 -3.04 -5.55 10.82
N ALA A 368 -3.00 -5.33 12.13
CA ALA A 368 -3.86 -6.02 13.07
C ALA A 368 -5.34 -5.76 12.79
N LEU A 369 -5.73 -4.50 12.51
CA LEU A 369 -7.08 -4.14 12.10
C LEU A 369 -7.51 -4.89 10.83
N GLY A 370 -6.65 -4.87 9.80
CA GLY A 370 -6.88 -5.59 8.55
C GLY A 370 -7.11 -7.08 8.79
N CYS A 371 -6.27 -7.74 9.59
CA CYS A 371 -6.45 -9.15 9.94
C CYS A 371 -7.75 -9.41 10.71
N VAL A 372 -8.04 -8.60 11.74
CA VAL A 372 -9.21 -8.75 12.62
C VAL A 372 -10.52 -8.68 11.82
N MET A 373 -10.62 -7.80 10.82
CA MET A 373 -11.84 -7.62 10.00
C MET A 373 -12.02 -8.64 8.88
N ARG A 374 -11.00 -9.46 8.63
CA ARG A 374 -10.96 -10.39 7.50
C ARG A 374 -10.94 -11.84 7.93
N THR A 375 -10.43 -12.11 9.12
CA THR A 375 -10.25 -13.46 9.66
C THR A 375 -11.54 -14.23 9.80
N LYS A 376 -11.43 -15.56 9.71
CA LYS A 376 -12.52 -16.49 10.06
C LYS A 376 -12.40 -16.98 11.51
N GLU A 377 -11.26 -16.73 12.16
CA GLU A 377 -10.92 -17.26 13.48
C GLU A 377 -11.44 -16.33 14.60
N HIS A 378 -12.75 -16.07 14.61
CA HIS A 378 -13.36 -15.10 15.55
C HIS A 378 -13.09 -15.43 17.03
N HIS A 379 -12.93 -16.71 17.37
CA HIS A 379 -12.70 -17.15 18.75
C HIS A 379 -11.37 -16.63 19.36
N GLU A 380 -10.40 -16.25 18.53
CA GLU A 380 -9.10 -15.70 18.97
C GLU A 380 -9.13 -14.17 19.14
N LEU A 381 -10.19 -13.49 18.68
CA LEU A 381 -10.23 -12.03 18.62
C LEU A 381 -10.30 -11.34 19.99
N GLY A 382 -10.88 -12.00 20.99
CA GLY A 382 -10.88 -11.49 22.37
C GLY A 382 -9.46 -11.24 22.89
N ALA A 383 -8.53 -12.17 22.63
CA ALA A 383 -7.14 -12.03 23.04
C ALA A 383 -6.40 -10.90 22.30
N VAL A 384 -6.72 -10.69 21.02
CA VAL A 384 -6.16 -9.55 20.25
C VAL A 384 -6.62 -8.23 20.86
N ALA A 385 -7.92 -8.08 21.13
CA ALA A 385 -8.47 -6.87 21.73
C ALA A 385 -7.87 -6.59 23.12
N GLU A 386 -7.69 -7.61 23.96
CA GLU A 386 -7.06 -7.45 25.29
C GLU A 386 -5.62 -6.95 25.19
N ILE A 387 -4.83 -7.52 24.27
CA ILE A 387 -3.43 -7.14 24.09
C ILE A 387 -3.32 -5.71 23.54
N VAL A 388 -4.14 -5.36 22.55
CA VAL A 388 -4.17 -4.00 22.00
C VAL A 388 -4.61 -3.00 23.07
N TYR A 389 -5.65 -3.32 23.85
CA TYR A 389 -6.10 -2.48 24.96
C TYR A 389 -4.99 -2.26 25.99
N THR A 390 -4.34 -3.34 26.43
CA THR A 390 -3.28 -3.28 27.43
C THR A 390 -2.10 -2.42 26.97
N LYS A 391 -1.71 -2.51 25.70
CA LYS A 391 -0.55 -1.80 25.16
C LYS A 391 -0.84 -0.33 24.80
N VAL A 392 -2.06 -0.01 24.41
CA VAL A 392 -2.41 1.32 23.88
C VAL A 392 -3.22 2.16 24.87
N PHE A 393 -4.19 1.55 25.57
CA PHE A 393 -5.20 2.28 26.35
C PHE A 393 -5.11 2.04 27.87
N ASP A 394 -4.46 0.97 28.33
CA ASP A 394 -4.22 0.72 29.76
C ASP A 394 -2.96 1.44 30.28
N THR A 395 -2.90 2.74 30.01
CA THR A 395 -1.83 3.65 30.42
C THR A 395 -2.45 4.97 30.87
N GLU A 396 -1.74 5.75 31.68
CA GLU A 396 -2.19 7.09 32.07
C GLU A 396 -2.21 8.02 30.86
N ASP A 397 -1.18 7.95 30.02
CA ASP A 397 -1.04 8.74 28.80
C ASP A 397 -1.03 7.84 27.56
N VAL A 398 -2.14 7.85 26.81
CA VAL A 398 -2.23 7.17 25.52
C VAL A 398 -1.30 7.87 24.53
N TYR A 399 -0.38 7.13 23.90
CA TYR A 399 0.57 7.72 22.95
C TYR A 399 -0.18 8.54 21.88
N PRO A 400 0.16 9.83 21.70
CA PRO A 400 -0.59 10.72 20.82
C PRO A 400 -0.20 10.46 19.39
N ASN A 401 -0.75 9.42 18.77
CA ASN A 401 -0.74 9.29 17.31
C ASN A 401 -2.17 8.98 16.88
N ILE A 402 -2.72 9.87 16.06
CA ILE A 402 -4.15 9.83 15.70
C ILE A 402 -4.53 8.55 14.94
N LEU A 403 -3.69 8.06 14.02
CA LEU A 403 -3.95 6.85 13.24
C LEU A 403 -3.75 5.59 14.07
N LEU A 404 -2.70 5.56 14.89
CA LEU A 404 -2.45 4.47 15.84
C LEU A 404 -3.65 4.26 16.77
N ARG A 405 -4.17 5.35 17.35
CA ARG A 405 -5.34 5.33 18.23
C ARG A 405 -6.59 4.87 17.49
N ASP A 406 -6.77 5.29 16.23
CA ASP A 406 -7.88 4.87 15.39
C ASP A 406 -7.87 3.37 15.13
N TYR A 407 -6.77 2.83 14.62
CA TYR A 407 -6.62 1.40 14.37
C TYR A 407 -6.82 0.57 15.65
N ALA A 408 -6.21 1.00 16.76
CA ALA A 408 -6.34 0.30 18.03
C ALA A 408 -7.78 0.31 18.58
N ARG A 409 -8.46 1.46 18.50
CA ARG A 409 -9.88 1.57 18.88
C ARG A 409 -10.75 0.70 18.00
N GLU A 410 -10.57 0.77 16.69
CA GLU A 410 -11.44 0.11 15.72
C GLU A 410 -11.33 -1.42 15.83
N ILE A 411 -10.15 -1.96 16.16
CA ILE A 411 -9.99 -3.37 16.55
C ILE A 411 -10.92 -3.71 17.72
N ILE A 412 -10.87 -2.93 18.81
CA ILE A 412 -11.66 -3.18 20.02
C ILE A 412 -13.16 -3.01 19.75
N GLU A 413 -13.55 -2.00 18.98
CA GLU A 413 -14.94 -1.74 18.60
C GLU A 413 -15.50 -2.87 17.73
N TYR A 414 -14.71 -3.42 16.80
CA TYR A 414 -15.12 -4.56 15.99
C TYR A 414 -15.32 -5.83 16.83
N VAL A 415 -14.37 -6.14 17.74
CA VAL A 415 -14.51 -7.28 18.66
C VAL A 415 -15.72 -7.11 19.58
N SER A 416 -15.99 -5.88 20.04
CA SER A 416 -17.19 -5.54 20.80
C SER A 416 -18.48 -5.73 19.99
N HIS A 417 -18.49 -5.29 18.73
CA HIS A 417 -19.62 -5.50 17.80
C HIS A 417 -19.94 -6.98 17.60
N LEU A 418 -18.94 -7.85 17.56
CA LEU A 418 -19.12 -9.30 17.49
C LEU A 418 -19.55 -9.94 18.82
N GLY A 419 -19.60 -9.18 19.92
CA GLY A 419 -19.95 -9.69 21.25
C GLY A 419 -18.84 -10.54 21.90
N LEU A 420 -17.59 -10.29 21.53
CA LEU A 420 -16.41 -11.08 21.94
C LEU A 420 -15.47 -10.33 22.90
N ILE A 421 -15.91 -9.16 23.38
CA ILE A 421 -15.13 -8.36 24.32
C ILE A 421 -15.04 -9.07 25.68
N THR A 422 -13.89 -8.94 26.34
CA THR A 422 -13.67 -9.53 27.67
C THR A 422 -13.92 -8.51 28.78
N GLU A 423 -14.09 -8.99 30.02
CA GLU A 423 -14.33 -8.13 31.19
C GLU A 423 -13.13 -7.23 31.55
N ASN A 424 -11.94 -7.52 30.99
CA ASN A 424 -10.71 -6.76 31.24
C ASN A 424 -10.62 -5.45 30.46
N ILE A 425 -11.54 -5.20 29.51
CA ILE A 425 -11.47 -4.05 28.60
C ILE A 425 -12.52 -3.00 28.98
N GLU A 426 -12.05 -1.81 29.36
CA GLU A 426 -12.91 -0.66 29.59
C GLU A 426 -13.08 0.16 28.30
N VAL A 427 -14.12 -0.15 27.51
CA VAL A 427 -14.38 0.47 26.19
C VAL A 427 -14.53 2.01 26.25
N SER A 428 -14.93 2.59 27.39
CA SER A 428 -14.97 4.05 27.54
C SER A 428 -13.59 4.72 27.43
N LYS A 429 -12.51 4.02 27.76
CA LYS A 429 -11.13 4.54 27.62
C LYS A 429 -10.60 4.47 26.18
N THR A 430 -11.29 3.77 25.29
CA THR A 430 -10.89 3.65 23.88
C THR A 430 -11.56 4.70 23.00
N LYS A 431 -12.16 5.74 23.60
CA LYS A 431 -12.84 6.82 22.88
C LYS A 431 -12.19 8.16 23.23
N PRO A 432 -12.06 9.08 22.26
CA PRO A 432 -11.55 10.41 22.53
C PRO A 432 -12.50 11.20 23.46
N PRO A 433 -12.00 12.20 24.20
CA PRO A 433 -10.59 12.60 24.28
C PRO A 433 -9.75 11.66 25.17
N TYR A 434 -8.53 11.35 24.74
CA TYR A 434 -7.59 10.44 25.41
C TYR A 434 -6.65 11.12 26.43
N LYS A 435 -6.88 12.41 26.70
CA LYS A 435 -6.21 13.22 27.72
C LYS A 435 -4.70 13.40 27.56
N SER A 436 -4.13 13.24 26.36
CA SER A 436 -2.70 13.54 26.19
C SER A 436 -2.40 15.01 26.50
N GLU A 437 -1.32 15.26 27.25
CA GLU A 437 -0.98 16.62 27.68
C GLU A 437 -0.62 17.54 26.50
N TRP A 438 -1.07 18.79 26.54
CA TRP A 438 -0.57 19.82 25.64
C TRP A 438 0.77 20.35 26.15
N PRO A 439 1.82 20.45 25.31
CA PRO A 439 3.12 20.97 25.75
C PRO A 439 3.02 22.45 26.13
N ASP A 440 3.46 22.78 27.35
CA ASP A 440 3.44 24.16 27.85
C ASP A 440 4.57 25.03 27.26
N ASP A 441 5.72 24.42 26.92
CA ASP A 441 6.92 25.10 26.43
C ASP A 441 7.20 24.80 24.94
N ILE A 442 6.33 25.28 24.04
CA ILE A 442 6.61 25.24 22.59
C ILE A 442 7.57 26.39 22.25
N PRO A 443 8.75 26.13 21.66
CA PRO A 443 9.68 27.18 21.26
C PRO A 443 9.04 28.16 20.29
N THR A 444 9.33 29.45 20.47
CA THR A 444 8.86 30.50 19.56
C THR A 444 9.54 30.40 18.20
N LYS A 445 8.90 30.96 17.17
CA LYS A 445 9.48 31.05 15.82
C LYS A 445 10.85 31.72 15.82
N ASP A 446 11.06 32.75 16.65
CA ASP A 446 12.32 33.47 16.75
C ASP A 446 13.42 32.63 17.40
N GLU A 447 13.10 31.87 18.45
CA GLU A 447 14.04 30.93 19.06
C GLU A 447 14.46 29.86 18.05
N LEU A 448 13.50 29.24 17.36
CA LEU A 448 13.78 28.25 16.32
C LEU A 448 14.59 28.85 15.17
N LYS A 449 14.25 30.07 14.71
CA LYS A 449 14.99 30.78 13.67
C LYS A 449 16.43 31.02 14.09
N SER A 450 16.68 31.46 15.32
CA SER A 450 18.05 31.70 15.83
C SER A 450 18.92 30.44 15.82
N LEU A 451 18.31 29.27 16.04
CA LEU A 451 19.00 27.98 16.12
C LEU A 451 19.16 27.32 14.74
N TYR A 452 18.15 27.44 13.87
CA TYR A 452 17.99 26.62 12.66
C TYR A 452 17.85 27.40 11.35
N ASP A 453 17.86 28.74 11.35
CA ASP A 453 17.95 29.55 10.12
C ASP A 453 19.37 29.50 9.55
N LYS A 454 19.75 28.31 9.11
CA LYS A 454 21.06 27.93 8.58
C LYS A 454 20.86 27.19 7.27
N LYS A 455 21.83 27.32 6.37
CA LYS A 455 21.79 26.73 5.02
C LYS A 455 21.42 25.25 5.01
N ASP A 456 21.91 24.47 5.97
CA ASP A 456 21.72 23.01 6.01
C ASP A 456 20.33 22.57 6.49
N TYR A 457 19.55 23.47 7.11
CA TYR A 457 18.18 23.23 7.57
C TYR A 457 17.14 23.87 6.66
N TRP A 458 17.56 24.61 5.63
CA TRP A 458 16.68 25.41 4.76
C TRP A 458 15.51 24.61 4.18
N ASP A 459 15.76 23.40 3.68
CA ASP A 459 14.72 22.57 3.06
C ASP A 459 13.68 22.07 4.07
N LEU A 460 14.10 21.78 5.31
CA LEU A 460 13.18 21.41 6.38
C LEU A 460 12.39 22.63 6.86
N TRP A 461 13.08 23.76 7.08
CA TRP A 461 12.48 25.03 7.47
C TRP A 461 11.42 25.49 6.45
N GLY A 462 11.76 25.50 5.16
CA GLY A 462 10.83 25.88 4.10
C GLY A 462 9.62 24.95 3.98
N SER A 463 9.75 23.69 4.39
CA SER A 463 8.66 22.69 4.37
C SER A 463 7.61 22.96 5.44
N VAL A 464 8.04 23.28 6.67
CA VAL A 464 7.16 23.40 7.86
C VAL A 464 6.90 24.84 8.29
N MET A 465 7.92 25.70 8.29
CA MET A 465 7.88 27.08 8.82
C MET A 465 7.76 28.15 7.71
N GLY A 466 7.78 27.70 6.45
CA GLY A 466 7.77 28.54 5.24
C GLY A 466 6.57 28.24 4.33
N GLY A 467 6.68 28.59 3.05
CA GLY A 467 5.58 28.41 2.08
C GLY A 467 5.54 27.05 1.38
N GLY A 468 6.12 26.00 1.96
CA GLY A 468 6.10 24.65 1.38
C GLY A 468 4.72 23.98 1.45
N ASP A 469 4.52 22.92 0.68
CA ASP A 469 3.22 22.25 0.58
C ASP A 469 2.75 21.64 1.91
N PHE A 470 3.69 21.20 2.76
CA PHE A 470 3.33 20.66 4.07
C PHE A 470 2.75 21.75 5.00
N SER A 471 3.40 22.92 5.13
CA SER A 471 2.81 24.05 5.84
C SER A 471 1.48 24.49 5.23
N ARG A 472 1.44 24.68 3.91
CA ARG A 472 0.28 25.25 3.23
C ARG A 472 -0.93 24.32 3.25
N TYR A 473 -0.78 23.07 2.83
CA TYR A 473 -1.90 22.18 2.57
C TYR A 473 -2.11 21.10 3.64
N THR A 474 -1.06 20.73 4.39
CA THR A 474 -1.20 19.75 5.49
C THR A 474 -1.49 20.45 6.82
N ILE A 475 -0.72 21.48 7.19
CA ILE A 475 -1.01 22.29 8.39
C ILE A 475 -2.17 23.26 8.14
N GLY A 476 -2.39 23.69 6.89
CA GLY A 476 -3.53 24.54 6.49
C GLY A 476 -3.26 26.05 6.51
N THR A 477 -1.98 26.47 6.55
CA THR A 477 -1.61 27.90 6.70
C THR A 477 -2.01 28.78 5.51
N ASN A 478 -2.35 28.19 4.36
CA ASN A 478 -2.82 28.92 3.18
C ASN A 478 -4.27 29.44 3.31
N PHE A 479 -5.10 28.76 4.09
CA PHE A 479 -6.49 29.14 4.37
C PHE A 479 -6.60 29.81 5.75
N ASN A 480 -5.62 29.55 6.64
CA ASN A 480 -5.55 30.09 7.99
C ASN A 480 -6.84 29.83 8.81
N HIS A 481 -7.43 28.66 8.57
CA HIS A 481 -8.67 28.19 9.16
C HIS A 481 -8.44 26.82 9.79
N SER A 482 -8.95 26.62 11.00
CA SER A 482 -8.95 25.34 11.71
C SER A 482 -10.33 25.10 12.31
N ASP A 483 -10.85 23.88 12.21
CA ASP A 483 -12.11 23.51 12.89
C ASP A 483 -11.97 23.52 14.42
N TRP A 484 -10.74 23.41 14.92
CA TRP A 484 -10.44 23.61 16.32
C TRP A 484 -10.30 25.10 16.60
N SER A 485 -10.88 25.54 17.71
CA SER A 485 -10.64 26.87 18.26
C SER A 485 -9.29 26.97 18.95
N GLY A 486 -8.83 28.18 19.26
CA GLY A 486 -7.71 28.40 20.18
C GLY A 486 -8.11 28.30 21.67
N CYS A 487 -9.34 27.85 21.97
CA CYS A 487 -9.85 27.70 23.33
C CYS A 487 -9.68 26.26 23.83
N ARG A 488 -8.99 26.08 24.97
CA ARG A 488 -8.85 24.77 25.61
C ARG A 488 -10.12 24.38 26.35
N PHE A 489 -10.34 23.08 26.55
CA PHE A 489 -11.43 22.58 27.39
C PHE A 489 -11.43 23.25 28.78
N GLY A 490 -12.59 23.76 29.19
CA GLY A 490 -12.77 24.44 30.48
C GLY A 490 -12.32 25.91 30.52
N GLN A 491 -11.81 26.46 29.41
CA GLN A 491 -11.53 27.90 29.26
C GLN A 491 -12.69 28.63 28.59
N SER A 492 -12.77 29.95 28.79
CA SER A 492 -13.72 30.81 28.08
C SER A 492 -13.02 31.48 26.89
N PRO A 493 -13.66 31.53 25.71
CA PRO A 493 -13.09 32.22 24.56
C PRO A 493 -12.93 33.72 24.86
N VAL A 494 -11.80 34.28 24.43
CA VAL A 494 -11.52 35.72 24.51
C VAL A 494 -11.81 36.32 23.14
N ASN A 495 -12.85 37.14 23.03
CA ASN A 495 -13.19 37.82 21.78
C ASN A 495 -12.12 38.86 21.44
N ARG A 496 -11.09 38.45 20.69
CA ARG A 496 -9.95 39.30 20.37
C ARG A 496 -10.30 40.33 19.31
N GLU A 497 -11.23 40.02 18.43
CA GLU A 497 -11.75 40.97 17.45
C GLU A 497 -12.39 42.18 18.14
N GLU A 498 -13.22 41.93 19.16
CA GLU A 498 -13.82 42.99 19.97
C GLU A 498 -12.75 43.81 20.71
N ILE A 499 -11.75 43.17 21.34
CA ILE A 499 -10.64 43.86 22.01
C ILE A 499 -9.87 44.74 21.01
N PHE A 500 -9.55 44.20 19.84
CA PHE A 500 -8.81 44.88 18.79
C PHE A 500 -9.58 46.07 18.22
N ASN A 501 -10.88 45.90 17.94
CA ASN A 501 -11.74 46.94 17.41
C ASN A 501 -11.93 48.07 18.44
N ASN A 502 -12.16 47.75 19.71
CA ASN A 502 -12.26 48.72 20.80
C ASN A 502 -10.93 49.49 20.99
N PHE A 503 -9.79 48.79 20.98
CA PHE A 503 -8.48 49.43 21.04
C PHE A 503 -8.26 50.40 19.88
N LYS A 504 -8.61 49.97 18.66
CA LYS A 504 -8.44 50.77 17.45
C LYS A 504 -9.37 51.99 17.42
N SER A 505 -10.61 51.87 17.88
CA SER A 505 -11.58 52.99 17.93
C SER A 505 -11.18 54.07 18.92
N ASP A 506 -10.49 53.69 20.00
CA ASP A 506 -10.12 54.63 21.04
C ASP A 506 -8.83 55.41 20.68
N LEU A 507 -8.03 54.94 19.71
CA LEU A 507 -6.75 55.57 19.32
C LEU A 507 -6.96 57.02 18.84
N PRO A 508 -6.29 58.01 19.47
CA PRO A 508 -6.18 59.37 18.96
C PRO A 508 -5.57 59.39 17.56
N GLU A 509 -5.97 60.37 16.74
CA GLU A 509 -5.58 60.51 15.32
C GLU A 509 -4.10 60.24 15.02
N LYS A 510 -3.17 60.83 15.81
CA LYS A 510 -1.73 60.61 15.64
C LYS A 510 -1.27 59.18 15.93
N GLN A 511 -1.86 58.52 16.91
CA GLN A 511 -1.54 57.13 17.24
C GLN A 511 -2.17 56.17 16.21
N LEU A 512 -3.36 56.52 15.70
CA LEU A 512 -4.01 55.79 14.61
C LEU A 512 -3.21 55.87 13.30
N GLU A 513 -2.62 57.02 12.98
CA GLU A 513 -1.68 57.15 11.84
C GLU A 513 -0.45 56.25 12.01
N LEU A 514 0.15 56.23 13.21
CA LEU A 514 1.27 55.34 13.52
C LEU A 514 0.86 53.86 13.43
N PHE A 515 -0.33 53.50 13.90
CA PHE A 515 -0.89 52.16 13.77
C PHE A 515 -1.12 51.76 12.30
N ASN A 516 -1.74 52.63 11.50
CA ASN A 516 -1.95 52.40 10.07
C ASN A 516 -0.62 52.31 9.30
N SER A 517 0.46 52.92 9.81
CA SER A 517 1.81 52.79 9.24
C SER A 517 2.43 51.41 9.43
N LEU A 518 1.85 50.56 10.30
CA LEU A 518 2.26 49.17 10.48
C LEU A 518 1.84 48.28 9.30
N ASP A 519 0.86 48.69 8.49
CA ASP A 519 0.47 47.96 7.28
C ASP A 519 1.70 47.79 6.37
N PRO A 520 2.13 46.54 6.07
CA PRO A 520 3.33 46.31 5.28
C PRO A 520 3.15 46.58 3.79
N ILE A 521 1.92 46.69 3.29
CA ILE A 521 1.65 46.89 1.88
C ILE A 521 1.74 48.39 1.54
N ILE A 522 2.40 48.67 0.41
CA ILE A 522 2.48 50.00 -0.18
C ILE A 522 1.46 50.07 -1.30
N TYR A 523 0.52 51.00 -1.19
CA TYR A 523 -0.54 51.25 -2.18
C TYR A 523 -0.18 52.46 -3.05
N ALA A 524 -0.63 52.47 -4.31
CA ALA A 524 -0.48 53.63 -5.20
C ALA A 524 -1.26 54.85 -4.67
N GLU A 525 -0.72 56.05 -4.85
CA GLU A 525 -1.32 57.32 -4.36
C GLU A 525 -2.66 57.69 -5.04
N ASP A 526 -2.99 57.08 -6.19
CA ASP A 526 -4.18 57.39 -6.98
C ASP A 526 -5.27 56.30 -6.87
N SER A 527 -5.80 56.05 -5.67
CA SER A 527 -6.95 55.15 -5.50
C SER A 527 -8.18 55.87 -4.96
N ASP A 528 -9.30 55.75 -5.69
CA ASP A 528 -10.62 56.13 -5.21
C ASP A 528 -11.02 55.19 -4.07
N ASP A 529 -10.68 55.57 -2.84
CA ASP A 529 -11.12 54.88 -1.64
C ASP A 529 -12.66 54.94 -1.56
N LEU A 530 -13.30 53.77 -1.56
CA LEU A 530 -14.74 53.68 -1.48
C LEU A 530 -15.14 53.69 0.00
N VAL A 531 -15.73 54.78 0.46
CA VAL A 531 -16.21 54.92 1.84
C VAL A 531 -17.66 54.44 1.93
N ILE A 532 -17.90 53.38 2.68
CA ILE A 532 -19.25 52.91 3.03
C ILE A 532 -19.38 52.94 4.57
N GLY A 533 -20.07 53.96 5.09
CA GLY A 533 -20.16 54.17 6.54
C GLY A 533 -18.81 54.54 7.16
N GLU A 534 -18.41 53.84 8.24
CA GLU A 534 -17.07 53.95 8.86
C GLU A 534 -16.01 53.06 8.17
N THR A 535 -16.42 52.25 7.19
CA THR A 535 -15.53 51.33 6.48
C THR A 535 -14.94 52.00 5.24
N ILE A 536 -13.60 52.11 5.22
CA ILE A 536 -12.84 52.56 4.05
C ILE A 536 -12.37 51.34 3.27
N ILE A 537 -12.91 51.12 2.07
CA ILE A 537 -12.43 50.09 1.16
C ILE A 537 -11.38 50.73 0.26
N ARG A 538 -10.11 50.45 0.53
CA ARG A 538 -8.98 50.92 -0.29
C ARG A 538 -8.94 50.14 -1.59
N MET A 539 -9.25 50.79 -2.70
CA MET A 539 -9.20 50.17 -4.04
C MET A 539 -7.82 50.29 -4.70
N GLY A 540 -6.78 50.69 -3.94
CA GLY A 540 -5.44 50.87 -4.46
C GLY A 540 -4.77 49.56 -4.88
N SER A 541 -4.11 49.57 -6.03
CA SER A 541 -3.23 48.48 -6.43
C SER A 541 -2.00 48.46 -5.50
N ALA A 542 -1.69 47.28 -4.95
CA ALA A 542 -0.46 47.08 -4.19
C ALA A 542 0.75 47.23 -5.14
N ILE A 543 1.61 48.21 -4.87
CA ILE A 543 2.79 48.54 -5.68
C ILE A 543 4.11 48.10 -5.03
N GLY A 544 4.08 47.68 -3.77
CA GLY A 544 5.25 47.18 -3.07
C GLY A 544 4.97 46.75 -1.64
N ARG A 545 6.03 46.35 -0.93
CA ARG A 545 6.01 46.00 0.50
C ARG A 545 7.12 46.75 1.22
N LYS A 546 6.85 47.26 2.42
CA LYS A 546 7.85 47.89 3.31
C LYS A 546 8.92 46.86 3.71
N THR A 547 10.17 47.31 3.89
CA THR A 547 11.24 46.43 4.39
C THR A 547 11.04 46.10 5.87
N GLU A 548 11.65 45.03 6.36
CA GLU A 548 11.59 44.66 7.78
C GLU A 548 12.15 45.77 8.69
N GLU A 549 13.16 46.52 8.26
CA GLU A 549 13.71 47.63 9.06
C GLU A 549 12.69 48.76 9.21
N VAL A 550 11.98 49.11 8.13
CA VAL A 550 10.93 50.14 8.14
C VAL A 550 9.77 49.71 9.03
N LEU A 551 9.33 48.45 8.91
CA LEU A 551 8.26 47.91 9.75
C LEU A 551 8.64 47.90 11.23
N SER A 552 9.87 47.49 11.55
CA SER A 552 10.38 47.48 12.92
C SER A 552 10.46 48.89 13.50
N ALA A 553 10.91 49.87 12.70
CA ALA A 553 10.94 51.27 13.12
C ALA A 553 9.54 51.85 13.35
N ASN A 554 8.59 51.58 12.45
CA ASN A 554 7.19 52.00 12.61
C ASN A 554 6.56 51.37 13.86
N LYS A 555 6.84 50.09 14.11
CA LYS A 555 6.36 49.36 15.29
C LYS A 555 6.91 49.93 16.59
N LEU A 556 8.20 50.26 16.63
CA LEU A 556 8.82 50.92 17.78
C LEU A 556 8.19 52.30 18.03
N ALA A 557 8.05 53.13 16.99
CA ALA A 557 7.44 54.45 17.09
C ALA A 557 5.98 54.38 17.57
N PHE A 558 5.21 53.40 17.09
CA PHE A 558 3.85 53.15 17.58
C PHE A 558 3.85 52.78 19.06
N LYS A 559 4.65 51.79 19.48
CA LYS A 559 4.74 51.36 20.89
C LYS A 559 5.16 52.48 21.83
N GLU A 560 6.16 53.27 21.46
CA GLU A 560 6.63 54.42 22.24
C GLU A 560 5.56 55.52 22.38
N SER A 561 4.59 55.57 21.47
CA SER A 561 3.49 56.53 21.52
C SER A 561 2.38 56.15 22.49
N LEU A 562 2.29 54.89 22.92
CA LEU A 562 1.22 54.37 23.78
C LEU A 562 1.45 54.70 25.26
N SER A 563 0.36 54.85 26.01
CA SER A 563 0.43 54.90 27.49
C SER A 563 0.87 53.54 28.04
N SER A 564 1.37 53.48 29.28
CA SER A 564 1.79 52.22 29.89
C SER A 564 0.67 51.17 29.95
N GLU A 565 -0.58 51.60 30.15
CA GLU A 565 -1.75 50.71 30.17
C GLU A 565 -2.08 50.18 28.77
N TRP A 566 -2.04 51.03 27.75
CA TRP A 566 -2.33 50.65 26.37
C TRP A 566 -1.22 49.84 25.73
N LEU A 567 0.03 50.12 26.07
CA LEU A 567 1.18 49.32 25.68
C LEU A 567 1.03 47.90 26.26
N ALA A 568 0.70 47.78 27.54
CA ALA A 568 0.50 46.47 28.18
C ALA A 568 -0.67 45.69 27.55
N LEU A 569 -1.78 46.36 27.21
CA LEU A 569 -2.89 45.74 26.47
C LEU A 569 -2.45 45.28 25.07
N TYR A 570 -1.77 46.16 24.32
CA TYR A 570 -1.31 45.87 22.97
C TYR A 570 -0.33 44.69 22.94
N GLU A 571 0.66 44.67 23.82
CA GLU A 571 1.68 43.62 23.88
C GLU A 571 1.12 42.27 24.37
N ARG A 572 0.05 42.27 25.17
CA ARG A 572 -0.56 41.05 25.70
C ARG A 572 -1.65 40.48 24.79
N ASP A 573 -2.57 41.31 24.31
CA ASP A 573 -3.83 40.85 23.73
C ASP A 573 -3.96 41.12 22.23
N ILE A 574 -3.06 41.91 21.63
CA ILE A 574 -3.14 42.29 20.21
C ILE A 574 -1.92 41.80 19.44
N GLU A 575 -0.73 42.32 19.77
CA GLU A 575 0.51 42.09 19.04
C GLU A 575 0.84 40.59 18.83
N PRO A 576 0.68 39.70 19.83
CA PRO A 576 0.97 38.27 19.63
C PRO A 576 0.05 37.62 18.60
N TYR A 577 -1.14 38.17 18.39
CA TYR A 577 -2.18 37.63 17.50
C TYR A 577 -2.24 38.34 16.16
N LEU A 578 -1.21 39.12 15.81
CA LEU A 578 -1.07 39.70 14.48
C LEU A 578 -0.29 38.75 13.56
N ASP A 579 -0.76 38.57 12.33
CA ASP A 579 -0.04 37.83 11.29
C ASP A 579 1.14 38.66 10.72
N HIS A 580 1.89 38.10 9.77
CA HIS A 580 2.99 38.79 9.10
C HIS A 580 2.57 40.03 8.28
N ASN A 581 1.27 40.21 8.06
CA ASN A 581 0.66 41.36 7.41
C ASN A 581 0.03 42.35 8.39
N ASN A 582 0.19 42.13 9.70
CA ASN A 582 -0.46 42.86 10.79
C ASN A 582 -1.99 42.79 10.76
N ASN A 583 -2.56 41.72 10.21
CA ASN A 583 -3.97 41.39 10.37
C ASN A 583 -4.16 40.60 11.67
N LEU A 584 -5.29 40.83 12.35
CA LEU A 584 -5.66 40.06 13.53
C LEU A 584 -6.01 38.63 13.15
N LEU A 585 -5.46 37.67 13.88
CA LEU A 585 -5.81 36.27 13.83
C LEU A 585 -7.01 36.01 14.74
N ASP A 586 -8.05 35.41 14.17
CA ASP A 586 -9.28 35.02 14.85
C ASP A 586 -9.04 33.75 15.69
N THR A 587 -8.24 33.90 16.76
CA THR A 587 -7.74 32.79 17.59
C THR A 587 -8.73 32.32 18.65
N ASP A 588 -9.87 32.98 18.79
CA ASP A 588 -11.03 32.49 19.53
C ASP A 588 -11.88 31.54 18.68
N ALA A 589 -12.00 31.82 17.38
CA ALA A 589 -12.67 30.95 16.43
C ALA A 589 -11.82 29.77 15.95
N HIS A 590 -10.52 29.99 15.78
CA HIS A 590 -9.61 29.06 15.11
C HIS A 590 -8.31 28.86 15.90
N PHE A 591 -7.72 27.68 15.78
CA PHE A 591 -6.44 27.39 16.39
C PHE A 591 -5.32 28.16 15.68
N ASP A 592 -4.35 28.66 16.45
CA ASP A 592 -3.19 29.37 15.90
C ASP A 592 -2.22 28.39 15.23
N LEU A 593 -2.33 28.26 13.90
CA LEU A 593 -1.51 27.35 13.10
C LEU A 593 0.00 27.67 13.18
N ARG A 594 0.41 28.87 13.61
CA ARG A 594 1.83 29.18 13.84
C ARG A 594 2.40 28.37 15.00
N LEU A 595 1.59 28.07 16.00
CA LEU A 595 1.96 27.16 17.10
C LEU A 595 2.10 25.73 16.59
N ALA A 596 1.25 25.32 15.64
CA ALA A 596 1.37 24.03 14.98
C ALA A 596 2.69 23.89 14.22
N GLU A 597 3.05 24.91 13.41
CA GLU A 597 4.35 24.94 12.69
C GLU A 597 5.53 24.80 13.67
N CYS A 598 5.54 25.59 14.76
CA CYS A 598 6.61 25.57 15.75
C CYS A 598 6.70 24.22 16.47
N PHE A 599 5.56 23.66 16.89
CA PHE A 599 5.50 22.34 17.52
C PHE A 599 6.05 21.26 16.59
N ILE A 600 5.54 21.19 15.35
CA ILE A 600 5.93 20.16 14.39
C ILE A 600 7.41 20.27 14.06
N PHE A 601 7.91 21.49 13.79
CA PHE A 601 9.33 21.68 13.49
C PHE A 601 10.21 21.26 14.68
N ASN A 602 9.90 21.70 15.89
CA ASN A 602 10.64 21.31 17.08
C ASN A 602 10.62 19.79 17.27
N ARG A 603 9.45 19.17 17.07
CA ARG A 603 9.30 17.73 17.21
C ARG A 603 10.14 16.93 16.21
N VAL A 604 10.27 17.40 14.97
CA VAL A 604 11.19 16.80 13.97
C VAL A 604 12.64 16.83 14.45
N ILE A 605 13.05 17.90 15.12
CA ILE A 605 14.40 18.01 15.70
C ILE A 605 14.56 17.05 16.89
N GLU A 606 13.56 16.92 17.76
CA GLU A 606 13.57 15.99 18.90
C GLU A 606 13.62 14.53 18.48
N LEU A 607 12.95 14.17 17.37
CA LEU A 607 13.06 12.85 16.75
C LEU A 607 14.49 12.56 16.23
N GLY A 608 15.36 13.58 16.19
CA GLY A 608 16.77 13.46 15.92
C GLY A 608 17.16 13.74 14.47
N TRP A 609 16.31 14.43 13.70
CA TRP A 609 16.69 14.85 12.36
C TRP A 609 17.89 15.79 12.42
N SER A 610 18.93 15.50 11.63
CA SER A 610 20.10 16.37 11.51
C SER A 610 20.67 16.33 10.09
N PRO A 611 21.29 17.42 9.61
CA PRO A 611 21.94 17.45 8.31
C PRO A 611 23.04 16.39 8.14
N ASP A 612 23.79 16.11 9.20
CA ASP A 612 24.89 15.14 9.19
C ASP A 612 24.41 13.70 8.95
N LYS A 613 23.22 13.35 9.45
CA LYS A 613 22.65 12.01 9.29
C LYS A 613 21.79 11.87 8.05
N HIS A 614 20.97 12.88 7.76
CA HIS A 614 19.87 12.76 6.80
C HIS A 614 19.97 13.74 5.63
N GLY A 615 20.76 14.81 5.76
CA GLY A 615 20.77 15.91 4.79
C GLY A 615 21.18 15.49 3.39
N ASP A 616 22.19 14.63 3.26
CA ASP A 616 22.63 14.12 1.94
C ASP A 616 21.55 13.27 1.26
N PHE A 617 20.89 12.39 2.02
CA PHE A 617 19.79 11.60 1.50
C PHE A 617 18.61 12.49 1.08
N ASP A 618 18.18 13.40 1.96
CA ASP A 618 17.05 14.30 1.71
C ASP A 618 17.28 15.18 0.48
N ARG A 619 18.50 15.71 0.30
CA ARG A 619 18.89 16.46 -0.90
C ARG A 619 18.87 15.60 -2.17
N SER A 620 19.19 14.30 -2.06
CA SER A 620 19.17 13.37 -3.20
C SER A 620 17.75 13.02 -3.68
N ILE A 621 16.74 13.16 -2.82
CA ILE A 621 15.32 13.02 -3.18
C ILE A 621 14.83 14.31 -3.84
N GLY A 622 15.24 15.46 -3.30
CA GLY A 622 14.82 16.78 -3.76
C GLY A 622 13.46 17.21 -3.21
N THR A 623 12.93 18.30 -3.76
CA THR A 623 11.71 18.97 -3.26
C THR A 623 10.44 18.59 -4.03
N GLY A 624 10.51 17.63 -4.96
CA GLY A 624 9.31 17.08 -5.61
C GLY A 624 8.58 17.97 -6.61
N ARG A 625 9.21 19.01 -7.18
CA ARG A 625 8.59 19.91 -8.20
C ARG A 625 8.41 19.28 -9.59
N GLY A 626 7.83 18.08 -9.67
CA GLY A 626 7.43 17.37 -10.89
C GLY A 626 5.91 17.21 -10.97
N ARG A 627 5.36 16.97 -12.17
CA ARG A 627 3.90 16.79 -12.39
C ARG A 627 3.34 15.44 -11.88
N HIS A 628 4.14 14.68 -11.16
CA HIS A 628 3.77 13.43 -10.48
C HIS A 628 4.46 13.49 -9.11
N GLU A 629 3.71 13.25 -8.03
CA GLU A 629 4.33 13.09 -6.71
C GLU A 629 5.33 11.93 -6.75
N SER A 630 6.49 12.09 -6.13
CA SER A 630 7.45 11.00 -6.05
C SER A 630 6.96 9.97 -5.04
N HIS A 631 6.92 8.69 -5.42
CA HIS A 631 6.76 7.54 -4.51
C HIS A 631 7.79 7.51 -3.36
N GLN A 632 8.83 8.34 -3.47
CA GLN A 632 9.94 8.47 -2.54
C GLN A 632 9.78 9.73 -1.66
N GLU A 633 9.83 9.54 -0.36
CA GLU A 633 9.85 10.59 0.66
C GLU A 633 11.27 10.84 1.18
N ARG A 634 11.48 12.08 1.68
CA ARG A 634 12.64 12.45 2.49
C ARG A 634 12.47 11.92 3.93
N ILE A 635 13.57 11.64 4.64
CA ILE A 635 13.52 11.32 6.07
C ILE A 635 12.91 12.49 6.86
N GLY A 636 13.25 13.73 6.48
CA GLY A 636 12.62 14.91 7.06
C GLY A 636 11.10 14.95 6.85
N LYS A 637 10.56 14.36 5.78
CA LYS A 637 9.11 14.27 5.53
C LYS A 637 8.46 13.17 6.39
N LYS A 638 9.12 12.02 6.55
CA LYS A 638 8.72 10.97 7.52
C LYS A 638 8.52 11.58 8.91
N TYR A 639 9.49 12.35 9.41
CA TYR A 639 9.40 12.94 10.76
C TYR A 639 8.35 14.03 10.86
N GLN A 640 8.11 14.78 9.77
CA GLN A 640 7.03 15.75 9.70
C GLN A 640 5.65 15.08 9.88
N TRP A 641 5.41 13.94 9.24
CA TRP A 641 4.17 13.17 9.41
C TRP A 641 4.01 12.63 10.82
N ILE A 642 5.07 12.05 11.40
CA ILE A 642 5.05 11.61 12.80
C ILE A 642 4.66 12.77 13.73
N ALA A 643 5.34 13.91 13.59
CA ALA A 643 5.07 15.09 14.40
C ALA A 643 3.66 15.67 14.17
N PHE A 644 3.14 15.60 12.95
CA PHE A 644 1.80 16.08 12.62
C PHE A 644 0.70 15.18 13.19
N HIS A 645 0.82 13.85 13.09
CA HIS A 645 -0.12 12.93 13.75
C HIS A 645 -0.07 13.07 15.28
N GLU A 646 1.10 13.39 15.84
CA GLU A 646 1.22 13.74 17.26
C GLU A 646 0.55 15.07 17.61
N PHE A 647 0.71 16.09 16.75
CA PHE A 647 0.07 17.38 16.93
C PHE A 647 -1.46 17.27 16.93
N ILE A 648 -2.06 16.65 15.90
CA ILE A 648 -3.52 16.56 15.78
C ILE A 648 -4.12 15.74 16.93
N ALA A 649 -3.45 14.66 17.37
CA ALA A 649 -3.88 13.87 18.52
C ALA A 649 -3.91 14.68 19.83
N ARG A 650 -2.93 15.57 20.05
CA ARG A 650 -2.92 16.47 21.22
C ARG A 650 -3.92 17.61 21.05
N LEU A 651 -4.10 18.11 19.83
CA LEU A 651 -5.06 19.17 19.52
C LEU A 651 -6.48 18.70 19.86
N SER A 652 -6.86 17.50 19.41
CA SER A 652 -8.18 16.92 19.64
C SER A 652 -8.45 16.56 21.11
N ASP A 653 -7.41 16.27 21.89
CA ASP A 653 -7.53 15.98 23.32
C ASP A 653 -7.67 17.24 24.20
N ASN A 654 -7.32 18.43 23.69
CA ASN A 654 -7.18 19.64 24.51
C ASN A 654 -8.04 20.83 24.08
N TYR A 655 -8.43 20.92 22.81
CA TYR A 655 -9.09 22.11 22.25
C TYR A 655 -10.52 21.82 21.78
N ILE A 656 -11.39 22.83 21.91
CA ILE A 656 -12.79 22.72 21.49
C ILE A 656 -12.86 22.79 19.96
N ARG A 657 -13.57 21.85 19.36
CA ARG A 657 -13.85 21.78 17.92
C ARG A 657 -15.27 22.26 17.63
N TYR A 658 -15.41 23.04 16.56
CA TYR A 658 -16.68 23.55 16.07
C TYR A 658 -16.93 23.10 14.63
N GLU A 659 -18.20 23.05 14.26
CA GLU A 659 -18.66 22.85 12.87
C GLU A 659 -19.59 24.01 12.47
N GLY A 660 -19.63 24.33 11.17
CA GLY A 660 -20.41 25.45 10.62
C GLY A 660 -19.60 26.75 10.49
N TYR A 661 -20.28 27.83 10.09
CA TYR A 661 -19.65 29.14 9.82
C TYR A 661 -20.32 30.27 10.62
N GLY A 662 -19.53 31.27 11.01
CA GLY A 662 -20.04 32.48 11.69
C GLY A 662 -20.63 32.21 13.08
N ASP A 663 -21.74 32.86 13.37
CA ASP A 663 -22.47 32.78 14.66
C ASP A 663 -23.32 31.51 14.81
N GLU A 664 -23.48 30.72 13.74
CA GLU A 664 -24.24 29.45 13.71
C GLU A 664 -23.36 28.23 14.04
N ARG A 665 -22.13 28.46 14.53
CA ARG A 665 -21.21 27.38 14.88
C ARG A 665 -21.71 26.56 16.06
N GLU A 666 -21.72 25.24 15.89
CA GLU A 666 -22.07 24.29 16.95
C GLU A 666 -20.84 23.50 17.37
N GLU A 667 -20.76 23.16 18.67
CA GLU A 667 -19.69 22.28 19.16
C GLU A 667 -19.85 20.90 18.50
N SER A 668 -18.78 20.45 17.84
CA SER A 668 -18.74 19.16 17.13
C SER A 668 -17.54 18.36 17.67
N PRO A 669 -17.73 17.58 18.75
CA PRO A 669 -16.64 16.85 19.39
C PRO A 669 -15.92 15.91 18.42
N TYR A 670 -14.59 15.85 18.51
CA TYR A 670 -13.80 14.93 17.71
C TYR A 670 -14.15 13.47 18.05
N LEU A 671 -14.56 12.71 17.04
CA LEU A 671 -14.91 11.29 17.20
C LEU A 671 -13.89 10.34 16.59
N GLY A 672 -13.11 10.74 15.58
CA GLY A 672 -12.17 9.87 14.88
C GLY A 672 -11.59 10.51 13.62
N PRO A 673 -10.52 9.95 13.03
CA PRO A 673 -9.78 10.60 11.94
C PRO A 673 -10.50 10.61 10.59
N TRP A 674 -11.64 9.92 10.44
CA TRP A 674 -12.48 10.04 9.24
C TRP A 674 -12.97 11.47 9.01
N GLU A 675 -12.98 12.29 10.05
CA GLU A 675 -13.30 13.72 10.02
C GLU A 675 -12.26 14.43 10.92
N PRO A 676 -11.19 15.02 10.35
CA PRO A 676 -11.17 15.76 9.07
C PRO A 676 -10.51 15.02 7.88
N TYR A 677 -10.55 13.69 7.84
CA TYR A 677 -9.98 12.83 6.78
C TYR A 677 -8.44 12.71 6.80
N GLU A 678 -7.91 12.12 7.87
CA GLU A 678 -6.46 11.91 8.10
C GLU A 678 -5.95 10.51 7.71
N ARG A 679 -6.84 9.57 7.39
CA ARG A 679 -6.48 8.16 7.14
C ARG A 679 -5.69 8.00 5.84
N ASP A 680 -4.52 7.35 5.91
CA ASP A 680 -3.57 7.28 4.79
C ASP A 680 -3.53 5.92 4.07
N ILE A 681 -4.06 4.85 4.66
CA ILE A 681 -4.19 3.52 4.07
C ILE A 681 -5.43 2.80 4.61
N ASP A 682 -6.15 2.06 3.76
CA ASP A 682 -7.21 1.14 4.18
C ASP A 682 -6.65 -0.27 4.37
N PRO A 683 -6.29 -0.74 5.57
CA PRO A 683 -5.73 -2.08 5.75
C PRO A 683 -6.74 -3.22 5.52
N THR A 684 -8.03 -2.91 5.36
CA THR A 684 -9.11 -3.90 5.31
C THR A 684 -9.39 -4.42 3.90
N ILE A 685 -8.84 -3.76 2.88
CA ILE A 685 -8.93 -4.13 1.46
C ILE A 685 -7.60 -4.59 0.88
N LEU A 686 -7.60 -5.73 0.17
CA LEU A 686 -6.40 -6.29 -0.47
C LEU A 686 -6.36 -6.14 -2.00
N LEU A 687 -7.40 -5.55 -2.61
CA LEU A 687 -7.42 -5.27 -4.05
C LEU A 687 -6.41 -4.18 -4.40
N LYS A 688 -5.74 -4.38 -5.55
CA LYS A 688 -4.88 -3.35 -6.16
C LYS A 688 -5.66 -2.42 -7.09
N ASN A 689 -6.68 -2.96 -7.76
CA ASN A 689 -7.50 -2.26 -8.75
C ASN A 689 -8.96 -2.68 -8.59
N THR A 690 -9.88 -1.84 -9.08
CA THR A 690 -11.29 -2.16 -9.25
C THR A 690 -11.75 -1.64 -10.60
N GLY A 691 -12.34 -2.50 -11.40
CA GLY A 691 -12.97 -2.14 -12.67
C GLY A 691 -12.11 -1.35 -13.67
N GLY A 692 -11.35 -2.05 -14.52
CA GLY A 692 -11.12 -1.60 -15.90
C GLY A 692 -9.70 -1.66 -16.46
N LYS A 693 -9.35 -2.80 -17.08
CA LYS A 693 -8.69 -2.92 -18.40
C LYS A 693 -8.38 -4.36 -18.81
N CYS A 694 -8.52 -5.34 -17.90
CA CYS A 694 -7.90 -6.64 -18.09
C CYS A 694 -8.79 -7.73 -18.72
N ILE A 695 -10.09 -7.52 -19.00
CA ILE A 695 -10.93 -8.59 -19.57
C ILE A 695 -11.90 -8.03 -20.63
N PRO A 696 -12.06 -8.70 -21.79
CA PRO A 696 -13.20 -8.47 -22.66
C PRO A 696 -14.50 -8.68 -21.89
N ILE A 697 -15.20 -7.58 -21.59
CA ILE A 697 -16.47 -7.52 -20.85
C ILE A 697 -17.56 -8.42 -21.49
N GLU A 698 -17.40 -8.75 -22.78
CA GLU A 698 -18.39 -9.39 -23.66
C GLU A 698 -18.73 -10.86 -23.32
N GLU A 699 -18.03 -11.51 -22.39
CA GLU A 699 -18.25 -12.92 -22.03
C GLU A 699 -18.94 -13.15 -20.66
N LYS A 700 -19.21 -12.10 -19.87
CA LYS A 700 -19.85 -12.27 -18.54
C LYS A 700 -21.36 -12.36 -18.64
N TRP A 701 -21.97 -13.27 -17.85
CA TRP A 701 -23.40 -13.60 -17.95
C TRP A 701 -24.35 -12.50 -17.47
N TRP A 702 -23.86 -11.51 -16.74
CA TRP A 702 -24.63 -10.34 -16.28
C TRP A 702 -24.57 -9.13 -17.23
N VAL A 703 -23.77 -9.20 -18.30
CA VAL A 703 -23.65 -8.10 -19.28
C VAL A 703 -24.71 -8.28 -20.35
N SER A 704 -25.50 -7.23 -20.60
CA SER A 704 -26.50 -7.25 -21.67
C SER A 704 -25.86 -7.26 -23.06
N LYS A 705 -26.42 -8.10 -23.92
CA LYS A 705 -26.00 -8.31 -25.32
C LYS A 705 -26.82 -7.44 -26.28
N GLU A 706 -26.92 -6.15 -25.99
CA GLU A 706 -27.50 -5.18 -26.93
C GLU A 706 -26.66 -5.12 -28.20
N ALA A 707 -27.33 -5.05 -29.36
CA ALA A 707 -26.69 -4.96 -30.66
C ALA A 707 -27.14 -3.68 -31.36
N PHE A 708 -26.18 -2.85 -31.78
CA PHE A 708 -26.45 -1.58 -32.43
C PHE A 708 -25.91 -1.58 -33.86
N GLU A 709 -26.63 -0.94 -34.78
CA GLU A 709 -26.17 -0.72 -36.15
C GLU A 709 -25.13 0.42 -36.19
N TRP A 710 -23.87 0.05 -36.03
CA TRP A 710 -22.76 1.01 -36.07
C TRP A 710 -22.48 1.54 -37.48
N ASP A 711 -22.82 0.80 -38.54
CA ASP A 711 -22.52 1.16 -39.94
C ASP A 711 -23.56 2.14 -40.54
N CYS A 712 -23.77 3.27 -39.86
CA CYS A 712 -24.61 4.37 -40.32
C CYS A 712 -23.90 5.72 -40.15
N THR A 713 -24.40 6.76 -40.84
CA THR A 713 -23.86 8.13 -40.63
C THR A 713 -24.25 8.64 -39.25
N PHE A 714 -23.47 9.58 -38.70
CA PHE A 714 -23.77 10.18 -37.39
C PHE A 714 -25.15 10.86 -37.35
N GLU A 715 -25.58 11.49 -38.45
CA GLU A 715 -26.91 12.10 -38.54
C GLU A 715 -28.03 11.06 -38.54
N ASN A 716 -27.83 9.91 -39.19
CA ASN A 716 -28.81 8.83 -39.18
C ASN A 716 -28.86 8.14 -37.82
N TRP A 717 -27.70 7.96 -37.17
CA TRP A 717 -27.60 7.43 -35.81
C TRP A 717 -28.44 8.21 -34.80
N VAL A 718 -28.33 9.55 -34.81
CA VAL A 718 -29.07 10.40 -33.87
C VAL A 718 -30.54 10.58 -34.27
N LYS A 719 -30.87 10.52 -35.57
CA LYS A 719 -32.28 10.55 -36.03
C LYS A 719 -33.04 9.28 -35.65
N ASP A 720 -32.35 8.16 -35.60
CA ASP A 720 -32.95 6.91 -35.15
C ASP A 720 -33.21 6.94 -33.64
N THR A 721 -34.49 6.86 -33.27
CA THR A 721 -34.95 6.89 -31.88
C THR A 721 -34.97 5.50 -31.24
N SER A 722 -34.58 4.44 -31.96
CA SER A 722 -34.32 3.14 -31.35
C SER A 722 -33.19 3.28 -30.33
N THR A 723 -33.41 2.74 -29.13
CA THR A 723 -32.43 2.78 -28.03
C THR A 723 -32.17 1.35 -27.57
N LEU A 724 -32.83 0.87 -26.51
CA LEU A 724 -32.60 -0.47 -25.99
C LEU A 724 -33.68 -1.45 -26.45
N ASP A 725 -33.29 -2.64 -26.91
CA ASP A 725 -34.23 -3.67 -27.35
C ASP A 725 -34.76 -4.50 -26.17
N ASN A 726 -33.92 -4.78 -25.17
CA ASN A 726 -34.28 -5.59 -24.01
C ASN A 726 -33.85 -4.96 -22.67
N PRO A 727 -34.48 -3.84 -22.24
CA PRO A 727 -34.13 -3.19 -20.98
C PRO A 727 -34.42 -4.07 -19.75
N GLN A 728 -35.35 -5.02 -19.79
CA GLN A 728 -35.58 -5.98 -18.72
C GLN A 728 -34.37 -6.91 -18.51
N GLY A 729 -33.63 -7.22 -19.58
CA GLY A 729 -32.39 -7.99 -19.53
C GLY A 729 -31.22 -7.26 -18.87
N LEU A 730 -31.36 -5.96 -18.56
CA LEU A 730 -30.43 -5.23 -17.71
C LEU A 730 -30.72 -5.45 -16.21
N ILE A 731 -31.94 -5.87 -15.85
CA ILE A 731 -32.39 -6.05 -14.47
C ILE A 731 -32.30 -7.52 -14.07
N GLU A 732 -32.92 -8.43 -14.82
CA GLU A 732 -32.92 -9.87 -14.50
C GLU A 732 -31.95 -10.64 -15.38
N VAL A 733 -30.96 -11.28 -14.75
CA VAL A 733 -29.87 -12.02 -15.42
C VAL A 733 -29.73 -13.42 -14.83
N LYS A 734 -29.12 -14.34 -15.59
CA LYS A 734 -28.95 -15.74 -15.18
C LYS A 734 -27.48 -16.13 -15.18
N ASP A 735 -27.04 -16.78 -14.11
CA ASP A 735 -25.70 -17.34 -14.04
C ASP A 735 -25.53 -18.60 -14.89
N ASN A 736 -24.28 -19.06 -15.00
CA ASN A 736 -23.92 -20.25 -15.79
C ASN A 736 -24.57 -21.55 -15.27
N ASN A 737 -25.07 -21.57 -14.03
CA ASN A 737 -25.77 -22.70 -13.41
C ASN A 737 -27.30 -22.55 -13.49
N GLY A 738 -27.81 -21.48 -14.11
CA GLY A 738 -29.23 -21.18 -14.21
C GLY A 738 -29.83 -20.47 -13.00
N GLY A 739 -29.01 -20.04 -12.04
CA GLY A 739 -29.43 -19.20 -10.91
C GLY A 739 -29.86 -17.82 -11.39
N VAL A 740 -30.94 -17.28 -10.83
CA VAL A 740 -31.52 -15.99 -11.24
C VAL A 740 -31.08 -14.88 -10.30
N TRP A 741 -30.59 -13.79 -10.86
CA TRP A 741 -30.08 -12.63 -10.17
C TRP A 741 -30.76 -11.34 -10.66
N LEU A 742 -30.84 -10.36 -9.77
CA LEU A 742 -31.32 -9.02 -10.04
C LEU A 742 -30.17 -8.03 -9.94
N VAL A 743 -30.03 -7.14 -10.92
CA VAL A 743 -29.09 -6.02 -10.90
C VAL A 743 -29.76 -4.85 -10.18
N LEU A 744 -29.21 -4.46 -9.03
CA LEU A 744 -29.73 -3.35 -8.23
C LEU A 744 -29.26 -2.00 -8.76
N GLU A 745 -28.02 -1.94 -9.23
CA GLU A 745 -27.44 -0.76 -9.84
C GLU A 745 -26.38 -1.13 -10.87
N SER A 746 -26.37 -0.42 -12.01
CA SER A 746 -25.33 -0.57 -13.02
C SER A 746 -25.23 0.61 -13.98
N TYR A 747 -24.05 0.71 -14.63
CA TYR A 747 -23.71 1.79 -15.57
C TYR A 747 -23.26 1.26 -16.95
N PRO A 748 -24.10 0.50 -17.69
CA PRO A 748 -23.69 -0.04 -18.97
C PRO A 748 -23.51 1.05 -20.05
N SER A 749 -22.49 0.85 -20.88
CA SER A 749 -22.15 1.73 -22.01
C SER A 749 -21.61 0.88 -23.16
N TRP A 750 -22.18 1.08 -24.35
CA TRP A 750 -21.87 0.42 -25.61
C TRP A 750 -21.34 1.47 -26.59
N LYS A 751 -20.15 1.24 -27.13
CA LYS A 751 -19.45 2.18 -28.01
C LYS A 751 -19.17 1.52 -29.35
N GLU A 752 -19.29 2.30 -30.42
CA GLU A 752 -18.82 1.92 -31.76
C GLU A 752 -17.38 1.43 -31.68
N PRO A 753 -17.04 0.23 -32.20
CA PRO A 753 -15.69 -0.33 -32.07
C PRO A 753 -14.59 0.64 -32.49
N LYS A 754 -13.49 0.66 -31.74
CA LYS A 754 -12.36 1.55 -31.96
C LYS A 754 -11.63 1.17 -33.26
N GLU A 755 -11.39 2.14 -34.14
CA GLU A 755 -10.50 1.93 -35.28
C GLU A 755 -9.05 1.72 -34.81
N VAL A 756 -8.38 0.71 -35.38
CA VAL A 756 -6.98 0.40 -35.04
C VAL A 756 -6.08 1.60 -35.31
N GLY A 757 -5.32 2.02 -34.31
CA GLY A 757 -4.36 3.13 -34.41
C GLY A 757 -4.91 4.53 -34.12
N LYS A 758 -6.21 4.70 -33.84
CA LYS A 758 -6.79 5.98 -33.38
C LYS A 758 -7.00 6.00 -31.88
N GLU A 759 -6.83 7.14 -31.22
CA GLU A 759 -7.17 7.30 -29.79
C GLU A 759 -8.69 7.31 -29.55
N ASP A 760 -9.14 6.87 -28.36
CA ASP A 760 -10.56 6.70 -28.04
C ASP A 760 -11.39 7.98 -28.12
N TRP A 761 -10.79 9.13 -27.78
CA TRP A 761 -11.44 10.45 -27.79
C TRP A 761 -11.03 11.33 -28.99
N GLY A 762 -10.03 10.90 -29.77
CA GLY A 762 -9.46 11.67 -30.87
C GLY A 762 -10.37 11.80 -32.10
N HIS A 763 -11.45 11.02 -32.17
CA HIS A 763 -12.42 11.03 -33.27
C HIS A 763 -13.86 10.85 -32.75
N PRO A 764 -14.87 11.38 -33.44
CA PRO A 764 -16.27 11.12 -33.11
C PRO A 764 -16.61 9.63 -33.21
N ARG A 765 -17.29 9.09 -32.21
CA ARG A 765 -17.77 7.70 -32.11
C ARG A 765 -19.20 7.64 -31.58
N LYS A 766 -19.99 6.71 -32.08
CA LYS A 766 -21.34 6.47 -31.58
C LYS A 766 -21.30 5.79 -30.21
N GLU A 767 -22.16 6.21 -29.30
CA GLU A 767 -22.32 5.61 -27.97
C GLU A 767 -23.79 5.54 -27.58
N VAL A 768 -24.15 4.46 -26.87
CA VAL A 768 -25.33 4.40 -26.00
C VAL A 768 -24.84 4.12 -24.59
N TRP A 769 -25.27 4.92 -23.62
CA TRP A 769 -25.01 4.67 -22.21
C TRP A 769 -26.31 4.80 -21.40
N CYS A 770 -26.39 4.07 -20.29
CA CYS A 770 -27.51 4.20 -19.36
C CYS A 770 -27.09 3.96 -17.92
N HIS A 771 -27.88 4.52 -17.00
CA HIS A 771 -27.81 4.23 -15.57
C HIS A 771 -29.08 3.48 -15.20
N LEU A 772 -28.91 2.29 -14.62
CA LEU A 772 -29.96 1.52 -14.00
C LEU A 772 -29.81 1.64 -12.49
N ARG A 773 -30.87 2.01 -11.78
CA ARG A 773 -30.89 2.09 -10.32
C ARG A 773 -32.19 1.56 -9.76
N SER A 774 -32.15 0.96 -8.58
CA SER A 774 -33.34 0.46 -7.89
C SER A 774 -33.54 1.13 -6.54
N TYR A 775 -34.82 1.23 -6.17
CA TYR A 775 -35.30 1.85 -4.96
C TYR A 775 -36.25 0.92 -4.24
N LEU A 776 -36.11 0.84 -2.92
CA LEU A 776 -37.08 0.24 -2.02
C LEU A 776 -38.18 1.26 -1.74
N VAL A 777 -39.43 0.81 -1.79
CA VAL A 777 -40.61 1.63 -1.52
C VAL A 777 -41.50 0.86 -0.55
N LYS A 778 -42.07 1.54 0.45
CA LYS A 778 -43.03 0.90 1.36
C LYS A 778 -44.26 0.45 0.56
N SER A 779 -44.79 -0.75 0.84
CA SER A 779 -45.96 -1.27 0.11
C SER A 779 -47.17 -0.34 0.16
N SER A 780 -47.30 0.48 1.21
CA SER A 780 -48.37 1.50 1.35
C SER A 780 -48.27 2.65 0.33
N GLU A 781 -47.07 2.95 -0.17
CA GLU A 781 -46.80 4.07 -1.08
C GLU A 781 -46.49 3.58 -2.51
N TYR A 782 -46.24 2.28 -2.67
CA TYR A 782 -45.79 1.65 -3.91
C TYR A 782 -46.67 1.98 -5.11
N GLU A 783 -47.99 1.80 -5.02
CA GLU A 783 -48.90 2.05 -6.15
C GLU A 783 -48.87 3.52 -6.58
N HIS A 784 -48.75 4.45 -5.63
CA HIS A 784 -48.65 5.87 -5.97
C HIS A 784 -47.31 6.18 -6.64
N PHE A 785 -46.21 5.72 -6.04
CA PHE A 785 -44.86 5.93 -6.55
C PHE A 785 -44.65 5.31 -7.93
N LYS A 786 -45.10 4.06 -8.14
CA LYS A 786 -45.03 3.34 -9.43
C LYS A 786 -45.71 4.13 -10.55
N ASN A 787 -46.96 4.56 -10.33
CA ASN A 787 -47.71 5.32 -11.33
C ASN A 787 -47.06 6.67 -11.64
N TRP A 788 -46.52 7.34 -10.62
CA TRP A 788 -45.77 8.58 -10.80
C TRP A 788 -44.48 8.34 -11.61
N ALA A 789 -43.69 7.32 -11.25
CA ALA A 789 -42.39 6.99 -11.82
C ALA A 789 -42.44 6.69 -13.33
N GLU A 790 -43.52 6.07 -13.82
CA GLU A 790 -43.71 5.77 -15.25
C GLU A 790 -43.85 7.01 -16.16
N SER A 791 -44.15 8.17 -15.56
CA SER A 791 -44.34 9.43 -16.27
C SER A 791 -43.13 10.36 -16.25
N GLN A 792 -42.08 9.99 -15.50
CA GLN A 792 -40.93 10.86 -15.25
C GLN A 792 -39.85 10.77 -16.31
N HIS A 793 -39.10 11.87 -16.44
CA HIS A 793 -37.85 11.96 -17.18
C HIS A 793 -36.70 12.17 -16.19
N TYR A 794 -35.86 11.16 -16.03
CA TYR A 794 -34.84 11.11 -14.97
C TYR A 794 -33.54 11.83 -15.35
N MET A 795 -33.43 12.34 -16.58
CA MET A 795 -32.26 13.09 -17.02
C MET A 795 -31.99 14.31 -16.12
N GLY A 796 -30.71 14.52 -15.83
CA GLY A 796 -30.25 15.51 -14.86
C GLY A 796 -30.13 14.98 -13.41
N ARG A 797 -30.20 13.66 -13.20
CA ARG A 797 -29.79 12.98 -11.96
C ARG A 797 -30.39 13.60 -10.68
N TRP A 798 -31.69 13.86 -10.72
CA TRP A 798 -32.41 14.55 -9.63
C TRP A 798 -33.10 13.58 -8.65
N MET A 799 -33.23 12.31 -9.00
CA MET A 799 -33.62 11.26 -8.06
C MET A 799 -32.47 10.98 -7.07
N PRO A 800 -32.76 10.49 -5.85
CA PRO A 800 -31.71 10.04 -4.93
C PRO A 800 -30.76 9.04 -5.58
N GLU A 801 -29.47 9.11 -5.28
CA GLU A 801 -28.44 8.22 -5.84
C GLU A 801 -27.58 7.62 -4.72
N SER A 802 -26.83 6.57 -5.03
CA SER A 802 -25.82 6.04 -4.12
C SER A 802 -24.76 7.10 -3.83
N THR A 803 -24.42 7.27 -2.55
CA THR A 803 -23.39 8.21 -2.15
C THR A 803 -22.06 7.49 -1.99
N ASP A 804 -21.02 7.99 -2.65
CA ASP A 804 -19.64 7.53 -2.46
C ASP A 804 -19.09 8.08 -1.14
N ARG A 805 -18.38 7.23 -0.39
CA ARG A 805 -17.60 7.66 0.78
C ARG A 805 -16.14 7.34 0.57
N TYR A 806 -15.31 8.37 0.76
CA TYR A 806 -13.85 8.27 0.70
C TYR A 806 -13.19 8.18 2.08
N GLN A 807 -13.92 8.57 3.13
CA GLN A 807 -13.44 8.58 4.51
C GLN A 807 -13.55 7.23 5.24
N LEU A 808 -14.23 6.25 4.64
CA LEU A 808 -14.52 4.95 5.24
C LEU A 808 -13.64 3.85 4.66
N PHE A 809 -13.11 3.01 5.53
CA PHE A 809 -12.49 1.75 5.13
C PHE A 809 -13.55 0.77 4.59
N ASN A 810 -13.13 -0.10 3.68
CA ASN A 810 -13.98 -1.05 2.98
C ASN A 810 -14.81 -1.93 3.93
N ARG A 811 -14.23 -2.37 5.06
CA ARG A 811 -14.89 -3.24 6.04
C ARG A 811 -15.51 -2.51 7.23
N GLU A 812 -15.55 -1.17 7.24
CA GLU A 812 -16.25 -0.38 8.25
C GLU A 812 -17.76 -0.27 8.04
N TYR A 813 -18.23 -0.54 6.83
CA TYR A 813 -19.63 -0.40 6.46
C TYR A 813 -20.52 -1.25 7.38
N TYR A 814 -21.71 -0.73 7.71
CA TYR A 814 -22.78 -1.37 8.49
C TYR A 814 -22.62 -1.41 10.01
N TRP A 815 -21.41 -1.33 10.58
CA TRP A 815 -21.24 -1.54 12.03
C TRP A 815 -20.40 -0.48 12.75
N SER A 816 -19.44 0.15 12.07
CA SER A 816 -18.47 1.07 12.70
C SER A 816 -19.09 2.38 13.17
N GLU A 817 -18.42 3.07 14.11
CA GLU A 817 -18.81 4.42 14.52
C GLU A 817 -18.66 5.42 13.36
N ALA A 818 -17.64 5.26 12.51
CA ALA A 818 -17.45 6.07 11.31
C ALA A 818 -18.63 5.94 10.34
N PHE A 819 -19.10 4.72 10.07
CA PHE A 819 -20.26 4.50 9.21
C PHE A 819 -21.53 5.12 9.80
N LYS A 820 -21.75 5.00 11.11
CA LYS A 820 -22.89 5.63 11.81
C LYS A 820 -22.82 7.15 11.75
N PHE A 821 -21.64 7.74 11.87
CA PHE A 821 -21.43 9.19 11.77
C PHE A 821 -21.91 9.73 10.42
N PHE A 822 -21.56 9.05 9.32
CA PHE A 822 -22.01 9.46 7.97
C PHE A 822 -23.45 9.06 7.64
N LYS A 823 -24.15 8.34 8.52
CA LYS A 823 -25.56 7.92 8.35
C LYS A 823 -26.52 9.03 8.81
N SER A 824 -26.38 10.22 8.24
CA SER A 824 -27.21 11.38 8.53
C SER A 824 -27.68 12.07 7.24
N ASP A 825 -28.74 12.88 7.34
CA ASP A 825 -29.24 13.67 6.20
C ASP A 825 -28.19 14.66 5.70
N TYR A 826 -27.42 15.27 6.61
CA TYR A 826 -26.35 16.21 6.28
C TYR A 826 -25.32 15.61 5.32
N TYR A 827 -24.89 14.37 5.60
CA TYR A 827 -23.95 13.67 4.73
C TYR A 827 -24.63 12.97 3.54
N SER A 828 -25.96 12.98 3.41
CA SER A 828 -26.71 12.17 2.44
C SER A 828 -26.52 10.65 2.65
N GLY A 829 -26.52 10.21 3.91
CA GLY A 829 -26.39 8.80 4.29
C GLY A 829 -27.66 8.16 4.89
N SER A 830 -28.78 8.88 4.93
CA SER A 830 -30.04 8.37 5.47
C SER A 830 -30.59 7.20 4.65
N ASP A 831 -31.14 6.20 5.35
CA ASP A 831 -31.70 5.01 4.71
C ASP A 831 -32.96 5.31 3.88
N TRP A 832 -33.73 6.33 4.26
CA TRP A 832 -34.95 6.77 3.59
C TRP A 832 -34.82 8.23 3.17
N VAL A 833 -35.07 8.50 1.89
CA VAL A 833 -35.00 9.84 1.30
C VAL A 833 -36.34 10.18 0.69
N THR A 834 -36.89 11.33 1.08
CA THR A 834 -38.17 11.81 0.55
C THR A 834 -38.02 12.28 -0.89
N VAL A 835 -38.78 11.67 -1.80
CA VAL A 835 -38.82 12.06 -3.21
C VAL A 835 -39.92 13.08 -3.43
N THR A 836 -39.57 14.20 -4.06
CA THR A 836 -40.52 15.24 -4.46
C THR A 836 -40.60 15.37 -5.97
N ASP A 837 -41.79 15.66 -6.49
CA ASP A 837 -41.98 15.90 -7.91
C ASP A 837 -41.26 17.19 -8.34
N LYS A 838 -40.44 17.08 -9.39
CA LYS A 838 -39.58 18.18 -9.86
C LYS A 838 -40.35 19.44 -10.26
N LYS A 839 -41.59 19.30 -10.76
CA LYS A 839 -42.40 20.42 -11.27
C LYS A 839 -43.27 21.03 -10.17
N THR A 840 -43.94 20.18 -9.41
CA THR A 840 -44.97 20.58 -8.44
C THR A 840 -44.44 20.73 -7.02
N ARG A 841 -43.24 20.18 -6.74
CA ARG A 841 -42.61 20.12 -5.41
C ARG A 841 -43.44 19.38 -4.36
N THR A 842 -44.44 18.59 -4.79
CA THR A 842 -45.21 17.73 -3.89
C THR A 842 -44.39 16.50 -3.55
N GLU A 843 -44.48 16.09 -2.29
CA GLU A 843 -43.97 14.80 -1.82
C GLU A 843 -44.70 13.64 -2.50
N ILE A 844 -43.94 12.63 -2.93
CA ILE A 844 -44.46 11.46 -3.64
C ILE A 844 -44.35 10.21 -2.78
N ALA A 845 -43.16 9.91 -2.27
CA ALA A 845 -42.92 8.79 -1.36
C ALA A 845 -41.54 8.95 -0.72
N ASP A 846 -41.34 8.27 0.40
CA ASP A 846 -40.00 7.96 0.88
C ASP A 846 -39.44 6.74 0.15
N VAL A 847 -38.22 6.85 -0.35
CA VAL A 847 -37.54 5.75 -1.03
C VAL A 847 -36.23 5.40 -0.35
N GLY A 848 -35.91 4.11 -0.29
CA GLY A 848 -34.61 3.62 0.14
C GLY A 848 -33.73 3.32 -1.05
N VAL A 849 -32.58 3.99 -1.17
CA VAL A 849 -31.58 3.64 -2.18
C VAL A 849 -31.04 2.24 -1.85
N THR A 850 -30.95 1.37 -2.86
CA THR A 850 -30.57 -0.05 -2.67
C THR A 850 -29.06 -0.26 -2.52
N THR A 851 -28.27 0.78 -2.76
CA THR A 851 -26.81 0.72 -2.92
C THR A 851 -26.12 1.88 -2.19
N ILE A 852 -24.86 1.67 -1.83
CA ILE A 852 -23.94 2.67 -1.30
C ILE A 852 -22.61 2.52 -2.03
N GLY A 853 -21.91 3.62 -2.30
CA GLY A 853 -20.62 3.61 -2.95
C GLY A 853 -19.46 3.52 -1.95
N TYR A 854 -18.52 2.61 -2.20
CA TYR A 854 -17.19 2.66 -1.63
C TYR A 854 -16.23 3.29 -2.63
N ARG A 855 -15.39 4.20 -2.15
CA ARG A 855 -14.36 4.87 -2.95
C ARG A 855 -13.14 5.07 -2.08
N TRP A 856 -11.96 4.72 -2.55
CA TRP A 856 -10.71 4.93 -1.86
C TRP A 856 -9.72 5.54 -2.85
N GLU A 857 -9.64 6.87 -2.77
CA GLU A 857 -8.85 7.69 -3.68
C GLU A 857 -7.60 8.27 -3.04
N GLU A 858 -7.27 7.85 -1.82
CA GLU A 858 -6.16 8.37 -1.04
C GLU A 858 -4.83 8.30 -1.79
N GLU A 859 -4.26 9.46 -2.14
CA GLU A 859 -3.07 9.55 -3.00
C GLU A 859 -1.82 8.99 -2.29
N PHE A 860 -1.80 9.02 -0.96
CA PHE A 860 -0.70 8.46 -0.17
C PHE A 860 -0.73 6.94 -0.06
N ASP A 861 -1.85 6.26 -0.32
CA ASP A 861 -1.93 4.80 -0.43
C ASP A 861 -1.40 4.35 -1.81
N GLN A 862 -0.14 3.93 -1.81
CA GLN A 862 0.58 3.48 -2.99
C GLN A 862 0.51 1.96 -3.20
N SER A 863 -0.39 1.27 -2.49
CA SER A 863 -0.65 -0.16 -2.71
C SER A 863 -1.65 -0.44 -3.82
N LYS A 864 -2.49 0.54 -4.14
CA LYS A 864 -3.43 0.52 -5.26
C LYS A 864 -2.78 1.07 -6.54
N ALA A 865 -3.15 0.53 -7.70
CA ALA A 865 -2.69 1.09 -8.98
C ALA A 865 -3.59 2.24 -9.47
N GLU A 866 -4.85 2.26 -9.03
CA GLU A 866 -5.83 3.32 -9.32
C GLU A 866 -6.84 3.42 -8.17
N THR A 867 -7.69 4.45 -8.19
CA THR A 867 -8.79 4.61 -7.21
C THR A 867 -9.60 3.32 -7.11
N LEU A 868 -9.72 2.79 -5.90
CA LEU A 868 -10.56 1.62 -5.66
C LEU A 868 -11.99 2.11 -5.47
N SER A 869 -12.93 1.63 -6.27
CA SER A 869 -14.34 1.98 -6.12
C SER A 869 -15.25 0.84 -6.55
N PHE A 870 -16.25 0.57 -5.72
CA PHE A 870 -17.30 -0.40 -6.04
C PHE A 870 -18.56 -0.19 -5.20
N LEU A 871 -19.67 -0.69 -5.73
CA LEU A 871 -20.97 -0.64 -5.10
C LEU A 871 -21.08 -1.65 -3.95
N LYS A 872 -21.86 -1.30 -2.94
CA LYS A 872 -22.23 -2.14 -1.81
C LYS A 872 -23.76 -2.13 -1.62
N PRO A 873 -24.39 -3.19 -1.09
CA PRO A 873 -25.81 -3.14 -0.75
C PRO A 873 -26.05 -2.07 0.33
N SER A 874 -27.20 -1.41 0.32
CA SER A 874 -27.54 -0.45 1.39
C SER A 874 -27.77 -1.13 2.73
N SER A 875 -27.76 -0.38 3.83
CA SER A 875 -28.02 -0.91 5.18
C SER A 875 -29.35 -1.67 5.23
N LEU A 876 -30.38 -1.14 4.56
CA LEU A 876 -31.70 -1.78 4.46
C LEU A 876 -31.62 -3.19 3.86
N ILE A 877 -30.77 -3.41 2.86
CA ILE A 877 -30.60 -4.74 2.26
C ILE A 877 -29.69 -5.60 3.15
N PHE A 878 -28.57 -5.05 3.60
CA PHE A 878 -27.58 -5.76 4.39
C PHE A 878 -28.18 -6.32 5.69
N ASP A 879 -28.87 -5.49 6.44
CA ASP A 879 -29.45 -5.83 7.75
C ASP A 879 -30.63 -6.79 7.59
N ASN A 880 -31.59 -6.49 6.69
CA ASN A 880 -32.81 -7.30 6.54
C ASN A 880 -32.55 -8.66 5.87
N MET A 881 -31.52 -8.78 5.02
CA MET A 881 -31.08 -10.07 4.49
C MET A 881 -30.07 -10.77 5.40
N LYS A 882 -29.64 -10.14 6.51
CA LYS A 882 -28.62 -10.63 7.44
C LYS A 882 -27.32 -11.02 6.74
N LEU A 883 -26.88 -10.14 5.85
CA LEU A 883 -25.67 -10.38 5.07
C LEU A 883 -24.43 -10.29 5.97
N LYS A 884 -23.39 -11.00 5.54
CA LYS A 884 -22.03 -10.86 6.06
C LYS A 884 -21.07 -10.61 4.91
N HIS A 885 -19.95 -9.96 5.18
CA HIS A 885 -18.87 -9.86 4.20
C HIS A 885 -18.34 -11.26 3.86
N GLY A 886 -18.17 -11.54 2.57
CA GLY A 886 -17.50 -12.74 2.11
C GLY A 886 -15.97 -12.64 2.23
N SER A 887 -15.28 -13.74 1.91
CA SER A 887 -13.81 -13.78 1.88
C SER A 887 -13.22 -13.06 0.68
N GLN A 888 -13.96 -12.97 -0.42
CA GLN A 888 -13.56 -12.21 -1.61
C GLN A 888 -14.16 -10.80 -1.55
N GLU A 889 -13.40 -9.82 -2.00
CA GLU A 889 -13.86 -8.43 -1.99
C GLU A 889 -15.07 -8.21 -2.89
N GLY A 890 -15.99 -7.38 -2.39
CA GLY A 890 -17.28 -7.15 -3.05
C GLY A 890 -18.27 -8.32 -2.96
N SER A 891 -17.97 -9.42 -2.28
CA SER A 891 -18.94 -10.52 -2.08
C SER A 891 -19.65 -10.42 -0.73
N TYR A 892 -20.94 -10.76 -0.71
CA TYR A 892 -21.79 -10.79 0.48
C TYR A 892 -22.52 -12.13 0.59
N ILE A 893 -22.41 -12.75 1.76
CA ILE A 893 -22.87 -14.11 2.02
C ILE A 893 -24.02 -14.15 3.02
N ASP A 894 -24.85 -15.20 2.92
CA ASP A 894 -25.86 -15.53 3.91
C ASP A 894 -25.28 -16.32 5.11
N GLU A 895 -26.12 -16.66 6.09
CA GLU A 895 -25.74 -17.48 7.25
C GLU A 895 -25.22 -18.89 6.86
N ALA A 896 -25.56 -19.37 5.66
CA ALA A 896 -25.10 -20.65 5.12
C ALA A 896 -23.82 -20.52 4.26
N ASN A 897 -23.17 -19.35 4.29
CA ASN A 897 -21.97 -19.00 3.53
C ASN A 897 -22.13 -19.04 2.00
N ASN A 898 -23.36 -18.90 1.48
CA ASN A 898 -23.58 -18.76 0.05
C ASN A 898 -23.51 -17.30 -0.35
N ILE A 899 -22.82 -16.99 -1.46
CA ILE A 899 -22.88 -15.66 -2.06
C ILE A 899 -24.32 -15.40 -2.50
N VAL A 900 -24.92 -14.35 -1.96
CA VAL A 900 -26.30 -13.90 -2.26
C VAL A 900 -26.32 -12.49 -2.83
N CYS A 901 -25.26 -11.69 -2.65
CA CYS A 901 -25.08 -10.41 -3.29
C CYS A 901 -23.59 -10.22 -3.63
N PHE A 902 -23.27 -9.58 -4.75
CA PHE A 902 -21.88 -9.21 -5.07
C PHE A 902 -21.76 -7.99 -5.98
N ALA A 903 -20.64 -7.28 -5.86
CA ALA A 903 -20.21 -6.20 -6.72
C ALA A 903 -19.24 -6.74 -7.78
N ALA A 904 -19.64 -6.69 -9.05
CA ALA A 904 -18.89 -7.32 -10.15
C ALA A 904 -17.53 -6.64 -10.40
N GLU A 905 -17.45 -5.33 -10.18
CA GLU A 905 -16.26 -4.51 -10.36
C GLU A 905 -15.11 -4.87 -9.39
N ALA A 906 -15.45 -5.29 -8.17
CA ALA A 906 -14.47 -5.74 -7.17
C ALA A 906 -14.12 -7.22 -7.36
N LEU A 907 -15.11 -8.06 -7.64
CA LEU A 907 -14.91 -9.51 -7.73
C LEU A 907 -14.30 -9.96 -9.06
N ASN A 908 -14.52 -9.20 -10.13
CA ASN A 908 -14.21 -9.63 -11.50
C ASN A 908 -13.55 -8.56 -12.38
N ASP A 909 -13.13 -7.43 -11.79
CA ASP A 909 -12.48 -6.33 -12.52
C ASP A 909 -13.31 -5.85 -13.73
N THR A 910 -14.64 -5.76 -13.55
CA THR A 910 -15.59 -5.29 -14.58
C THR A 910 -16.10 -3.88 -14.30
N LYS A 911 -16.95 -3.36 -15.19
CA LYS A 911 -17.77 -2.17 -14.87
C LYS A 911 -18.67 -2.42 -13.66
N ALA A 912 -19.15 -1.34 -13.07
CA ALA A 912 -19.98 -1.37 -11.87
C ALA A 912 -21.33 -2.07 -12.10
N HIS A 913 -21.55 -3.16 -11.37
CA HIS A 913 -22.81 -3.88 -11.26
C HIS A 913 -22.95 -4.47 -9.86
N LEU A 914 -23.97 -4.04 -9.10
CA LEU A 914 -24.35 -4.72 -7.87
C LEU A 914 -25.48 -5.72 -8.15
N LEU A 915 -25.22 -7.00 -7.89
CA LEU A 915 -26.17 -8.08 -8.13
C LEU A 915 -26.65 -8.71 -6.82
N VAL A 916 -27.92 -9.14 -6.77
CA VAL A 916 -28.51 -9.89 -5.66
C VAL A 916 -29.30 -11.10 -6.17
N LYS A 917 -29.26 -12.22 -5.46
CA LYS A 917 -30.08 -13.40 -5.81
C LYS A 917 -31.56 -13.05 -5.68
N LYS A 918 -32.34 -13.39 -6.71
CA LYS A 918 -33.75 -13.01 -6.81
C LYS A 918 -34.61 -13.55 -5.66
N GLU A 919 -34.56 -14.86 -5.41
CA GLU A 919 -35.43 -15.50 -4.41
C GLU A 919 -35.20 -14.97 -2.98
N PRO A 920 -33.96 -14.90 -2.45
CA PRO A 920 -33.70 -14.30 -1.15
C PRO A 920 -34.11 -12.83 -1.06
N PHE A 921 -33.89 -12.05 -2.12
CA PHE A 921 -34.24 -10.64 -2.15
C PHE A 921 -35.76 -10.42 -2.13
N LEU A 922 -36.52 -11.15 -2.95
CA LEU A 922 -37.98 -11.11 -2.95
C LEU A 922 -38.59 -11.53 -1.62
N LYS A 923 -37.99 -12.53 -0.97
CA LYS A 923 -38.39 -12.92 0.38
C LYS A 923 -38.18 -11.76 1.37
N MET A 924 -37.02 -11.11 1.33
CA MET A 924 -36.73 -9.97 2.20
C MET A 924 -37.73 -8.82 1.98
N LEU A 925 -38.06 -8.49 0.74
CA LEU A 925 -39.06 -7.47 0.42
C LEU A 925 -40.41 -7.79 1.07
N LYS A 926 -40.90 -9.01 0.87
CA LYS A 926 -42.16 -9.48 1.43
C LYS A 926 -42.18 -9.49 2.95
N ASP A 927 -41.09 -9.94 3.57
CA ASP A 927 -40.99 -10.06 5.03
C ASP A 927 -40.94 -8.68 5.73
N ASN A 928 -40.69 -7.59 4.99
CA ASN A 928 -40.55 -6.22 5.51
C ASN A 928 -41.58 -5.22 4.95
N ASP A 929 -42.65 -5.68 4.27
CA ASP A 929 -43.66 -4.83 3.63
C ASP A 929 -43.05 -3.78 2.66
N LEU A 930 -42.07 -4.24 1.87
CA LEU A 930 -41.36 -3.44 0.88
C LEU A 930 -41.63 -3.95 -0.53
N GLU A 931 -41.55 -3.04 -1.49
CA GLU A 931 -41.56 -3.29 -2.93
C GLU A 931 -40.32 -2.64 -3.55
N VAL A 932 -40.01 -3.03 -4.79
CA VAL A 932 -38.84 -2.52 -5.51
C VAL A 932 -39.22 -1.95 -6.87
N VAL A 933 -38.66 -0.78 -7.18
CA VAL A 933 -38.82 -0.10 -8.48
C VAL A 933 -37.46 0.26 -9.04
N TRP A 934 -37.24 -0.02 -10.32
CA TRP A 934 -36.05 0.39 -11.06
C TRP A 934 -36.35 1.62 -11.91
N THR A 935 -35.43 2.56 -11.92
CA THR A 935 -35.39 3.65 -12.90
C THR A 935 -34.26 3.42 -13.88
N LEU A 936 -34.53 3.75 -15.14
CA LEU A 936 -33.56 3.76 -16.21
C LEU A 936 -33.47 5.18 -16.75
N LEU A 937 -32.26 5.70 -16.92
CA LEU A 937 -32.00 6.90 -17.69
C LEU A 937 -30.83 6.64 -18.62
N GLY A 938 -30.85 7.18 -19.82
CA GLY A 938 -29.75 7.00 -20.75
C GLY A 938 -29.76 7.99 -21.90
N GLU A 939 -28.67 7.97 -22.63
CA GLU A 939 -28.45 8.80 -23.79
C GLU A 939 -27.83 7.97 -24.92
N LYS A 940 -28.31 8.21 -26.14
CA LYS A 940 -27.73 7.75 -27.38
C LYS A 940 -27.21 8.96 -28.14
N GLY A 941 -25.94 8.93 -28.53
CA GLY A 941 -25.31 10.09 -29.15
C GLY A 941 -23.97 9.79 -29.79
N VAL A 942 -23.23 10.86 -30.11
CA VAL A 942 -21.87 10.81 -30.64
C VAL A 942 -20.93 11.52 -29.66
N ILE A 943 -19.85 10.85 -29.29
CA ILE A 943 -18.83 11.31 -28.35
C ILE A 943 -17.46 11.49 -29.04
N GLY A 944 -16.57 12.34 -28.51
CA GLY A 944 -15.21 12.53 -29.04
C GLY A 944 -15.11 13.50 -30.24
N GLY A 945 -13.88 13.71 -30.71
CA GLY A 945 -13.54 14.65 -31.80
C GLY A 945 -12.78 15.91 -31.34
N ALA A 946 -12.19 16.64 -32.28
CA ALA A 946 -11.42 17.85 -31.96
C ALA A 946 -12.32 18.96 -31.39
N LEU A 947 -11.86 19.65 -30.35
CA LEU A 947 -12.53 20.80 -29.70
C LEU A 947 -12.93 21.92 -30.68
N THR A 948 -12.26 22.01 -31.84
CA THR A 948 -12.53 22.98 -32.91
C THR A 948 -13.60 22.54 -33.90
N SER A 949 -14.11 21.31 -33.78
CA SER A 949 -15.05 20.73 -34.73
C SER A 949 -16.49 21.08 -34.32
N ASN A 950 -17.17 21.87 -35.14
CA ASN A 950 -18.51 22.43 -34.90
C ASN A 950 -19.66 21.40 -35.05
N HIS A 951 -19.39 20.11 -34.81
CA HIS A 951 -20.35 19.06 -35.10
C HIS A 951 -21.32 18.85 -33.94
N ARG A 952 -22.46 19.56 -33.98
CA ARG A 952 -23.61 19.29 -33.10
C ARG A 952 -24.52 18.25 -33.75
N TYR A 953 -24.16 16.98 -33.64
CA TYR A 953 -24.96 15.87 -34.21
C TYR A 953 -26.26 15.59 -33.44
N GLY A 954 -26.38 16.15 -32.24
CA GLY A 954 -27.53 15.98 -31.37
C GLY A 954 -27.47 14.72 -30.51
N ARG A 955 -28.45 14.56 -29.61
CA ARG A 955 -28.53 13.46 -28.63
C ARG A 955 -29.97 13.00 -28.41
N VAL A 956 -30.15 11.70 -28.22
CA VAL A 956 -31.43 11.07 -27.89
C VAL A 956 -31.43 10.70 -26.41
N GLU A 957 -32.26 11.38 -25.62
CA GLU A 957 -32.45 11.10 -24.20
C GLU A 957 -33.64 10.13 -24.01
N PHE A 958 -33.44 9.07 -23.21
CA PHE A 958 -34.50 8.14 -22.85
C PHE A 958 -34.56 7.89 -21.34
N SER A 959 -35.76 7.57 -20.84
CA SER A 959 -35.96 7.20 -19.44
C SER A 959 -37.07 6.17 -19.29
N GLY A 960 -36.98 5.32 -18.28
CA GLY A 960 -37.96 4.27 -18.02
C GLY A 960 -38.11 3.94 -16.55
N SER A 961 -39.19 3.23 -16.23
CA SER A 961 -39.46 2.68 -14.90
C SER A 961 -39.86 1.22 -15.04
N PHE A 962 -39.38 0.37 -14.14
CA PHE A 962 -39.64 -1.06 -14.11
C PHE A 962 -39.95 -1.53 -12.69
N HIS A 963 -40.73 -2.59 -12.56
CA HIS A 963 -41.16 -3.17 -11.30
C HIS A 963 -41.36 -4.68 -11.46
N ILE A 964 -41.63 -5.37 -10.34
CA ILE A 964 -41.97 -6.79 -10.36
C ILE A 964 -43.49 -6.96 -10.33
N ASP A 965 -44.03 -7.73 -11.29
CA ASP A 965 -45.42 -8.17 -11.32
C ASP A 965 -45.48 -9.68 -11.57
N GLU A 966 -46.21 -10.42 -10.73
CA GLU A 966 -46.28 -11.90 -10.74
C GLU A 966 -44.91 -12.61 -10.90
N GLY A 967 -43.85 -12.03 -10.33
CA GLY A 967 -42.49 -12.57 -10.41
C GLY A 967 -41.75 -12.30 -11.72
N LYS A 968 -42.25 -11.42 -12.60
CA LYS A 968 -41.58 -10.97 -13.83
C LYS A 968 -41.29 -9.47 -13.78
N ILE A 969 -40.25 -9.05 -14.50
CA ILE A 969 -39.93 -7.63 -14.67
C ILE A 969 -40.88 -7.03 -15.72
N GLU A 970 -41.72 -6.10 -15.29
CA GLU A 970 -42.63 -5.33 -16.13
C GLU A 970 -42.24 -3.86 -16.12
N GLY A 971 -42.47 -3.15 -17.23
CA GLY A 971 -42.09 -1.74 -17.36
C GLY A 971 -41.74 -1.36 -18.79
N LYS A 972 -41.59 -0.05 -19.03
CA LYS A 972 -41.28 0.51 -20.35
C LYS A 972 -40.38 1.72 -20.20
N HIS A 973 -39.55 1.96 -21.22
CA HIS A 973 -38.83 3.22 -21.40
C HIS A 973 -39.49 4.05 -22.51
N LYS A 974 -39.31 5.36 -22.44
CA LYS A 974 -39.80 6.36 -23.40
C LYS A 974 -38.63 7.23 -23.83
N VAL A 975 -38.66 7.66 -25.08
CA VAL A 975 -37.73 8.66 -25.64
C VAL A 975 -38.34 10.04 -25.43
N PHE A 976 -37.58 10.98 -24.86
CA PHE A 976 -38.09 12.29 -24.44
C PHE A 976 -37.61 13.44 -25.31
N SER A 977 -36.34 13.44 -25.75
CA SER A 977 -35.83 14.52 -26.59
C SER A 977 -34.79 14.06 -27.61
N THR A 978 -34.84 14.68 -28.78
CA THR A 978 -33.75 14.82 -29.74
C THR A 978 -33.25 16.27 -29.64
N LYS A 979 -32.16 16.50 -28.90
CA LYS A 979 -31.51 17.82 -28.87
C LYS A 979 -30.55 17.99 -30.02
#